data_AF-A0A8I0DTS2-F1
#
_entry.id   AF-A0A8I0DTS2-F1
#
_cell.length_a   1.000
_cell.length_b   1.000
_cell.length_c   1.000
_cell.angle_alpha   90.00
_cell.angle_beta   90.00
_cell.angle_gamma   90.00
#
_symmetry.space_group_name_H-M   'P 1'
#
loop_
_entity.id
_entity.type
_entity.pdbx_description
1 polymer ?
#
loop_
_entity_poly.entity_id
_entity_poly.type
_entity_poly.pdbx_seq_one_letter_code
_entity_poly.pdbx_strand_id
1 'polypeptide(L)'
;DKGSLTVAKAVVGYDFGAAGKNFTIYVTNASGEYVLADGSVSATKTGISVPANGSVTINDIPVGTYNVSEEQTGTAVTNYGLAVSGEGNVTVTKDATATATVTNTYTQDKGSLTVAKAVVGYDFGAAGKNFTIYVTNASGEYVLADGSVSATKTGISVPANGSVTINDIPVGTYNVSEEQTGTAVTNYGLAVSGEGNVTVTKDATATATVTNTYTQDKGSLTVAKAVAGYTFDSSKTFTIYVTNASGEYVKEDGSITATKTGISVPANGSVTINDIPVGTYNVSEAPTGTAITNYDLTVSGEGDVNVTKDTVVNATVTNTYTYLTTSVTVKKAWNDNNNKANKRPGFVTVQLYAGTTISGIPVQLDESNGWTKTWDNLPKYDANGLIQYTVKEVNVPKEYTDSITTDPATGEITITNTRTSTKGKLVLTKTVVGDVDKAEAENVIKFKITDEAGNSETYALTDFQYDVSTKKYTLELDKPAGTYTIEEIQYDIDGYETSSIKYVVGTGLQKDGKSAEATVVVDETVNVAFVDTYDKITTTENTTEVTTTTEDTTEITTTTEDTTEITTTTEDTTEITTTTEDTTEVTTETEDTTETEDTTEITTTEDKPSTPPDTPKTGDDAPLMPLVILFMLSAAGVVTVIVVKKKNDRADRK
;
A
#
# COMPACT_ATOMS: atom_id res chain seq x y z
N ASP A 1 62.26 -109.01 32.56
CA ASP A 1 62.36 -107.74 33.28
C ASP A 1 61.07 -106.95 33.18
N LYS A 2 60.87 -105.98 34.09
CA LYS A 2 59.69 -105.13 34.16
C LYS A 2 60.06 -103.65 34.24
N GLY A 3 59.10 -102.79 33.94
CA GLY A 3 59.14 -101.35 34.18
C GLY A 3 57.71 -100.81 34.34
N SER A 4 57.56 -99.49 34.27
CA SER A 4 56.26 -98.81 34.33
C SER A 4 56.05 -97.88 33.14
N LEU A 5 54.80 -97.62 32.78
CA LEU A 5 54.40 -96.63 31.78
C LEU A 5 53.36 -95.68 32.37
N THR A 6 53.71 -94.40 32.46
CA THR A 6 52.75 -93.33 32.76
C THR A 6 52.11 -92.86 31.46
N VAL A 7 50.79 -93.01 31.33
CA VAL A 7 50.00 -92.33 30.30
C VAL A 7 49.41 -91.05 30.89
N ALA A 8 49.77 -89.90 30.31
CA ALA A 8 49.31 -88.58 30.70
C ALA A 8 48.43 -87.97 29.60
N LYS A 9 47.43 -87.18 30.03
CA LYS A 9 46.51 -86.48 29.14
C LYS A 9 46.65 -84.97 29.34
N ALA A 10 47.21 -84.28 28.37
CA ALA A 10 47.23 -82.82 28.36
C ALA A 10 46.04 -82.27 27.57
N VAL A 11 45.43 -81.20 28.07
CA VAL A 11 44.33 -80.46 27.45
C VAL A 11 44.69 -78.98 27.47
N VAL A 12 44.78 -78.39 26.27
CA VAL A 12 45.25 -77.02 26.03
C VAL A 12 44.17 -76.26 25.26
N GLY A 13 43.94 -74.99 25.62
CA GLY A 13 43.05 -74.08 24.88
C GLY A 13 41.53 -74.23 25.13
N TYR A 14 41.12 -75.23 25.90
CA TYR A 14 39.76 -75.36 26.43
C TYR A 14 39.79 -75.86 27.88
N ASP A 15 38.87 -75.37 28.72
CA ASP A 15 38.66 -75.83 30.08
C ASP A 15 37.31 -76.55 30.18
N PHE A 16 37.30 -77.78 30.71
CA PHE A 16 36.09 -78.55 30.99
C PHE A 16 35.45 -78.19 32.35
N GLY A 17 36.08 -77.28 33.11
CA GLY A 17 35.59 -76.75 34.37
C GLY A 17 35.63 -77.77 35.51
N ALA A 18 34.98 -77.43 36.63
CA ALA A 18 35.05 -78.20 37.88
C ALA A 18 34.45 -79.64 37.78
N ALA A 19 33.70 -79.97 36.73
CA ALA A 19 33.23 -81.33 36.46
C ALA A 19 34.34 -82.22 35.86
N GLY A 20 35.34 -81.63 35.22
CA GLY A 20 36.40 -82.33 34.49
C GLY A 20 35.92 -83.09 33.24
N LYS A 21 36.85 -83.76 32.59
CA LYS A 21 36.59 -84.74 31.52
C LYS A 21 37.63 -85.83 31.55
N ASN A 22 37.22 -87.08 31.41
CA ASN A 22 38.14 -88.20 31.21
C ASN A 22 38.25 -88.51 29.71
N PHE A 23 39.44 -88.89 29.30
CA PHE A 23 39.79 -89.29 27.94
C PHE A 23 40.20 -90.77 27.96
N THR A 24 39.81 -91.51 26.93
CA THR A 24 40.11 -92.95 26.85
C THR A 24 41.38 -93.15 26.05
N ILE A 25 42.47 -93.52 26.74
CA ILE A 25 43.77 -93.78 26.14
C ILE A 25 43.96 -95.28 25.97
N TYR A 26 44.21 -95.74 24.75
CA TYR A 26 44.62 -97.11 24.47
C TYR A 26 46.13 -97.25 24.59
N VAL A 27 46.57 -98.32 25.24
CA VAL A 27 47.97 -98.77 25.24
C VAL A 27 47.96 -100.19 24.68
N THR A 28 48.71 -100.46 23.63
CA THR A 28 48.83 -101.81 23.04
C THR A 28 50.26 -102.31 23.09
N ASN A 29 50.45 -103.58 23.48
CA ASN A 29 51.75 -104.24 23.44
C ASN A 29 52.19 -104.56 21.99
N ALA A 30 53.41 -105.08 21.81
CA ALA A 30 53.95 -105.45 20.50
C ALA A 30 53.19 -106.59 19.79
N SER A 31 52.28 -107.28 20.47
CA SER A 31 51.36 -108.29 19.91
C SER A 31 49.97 -107.74 19.56
N GLY A 32 49.71 -106.45 19.81
CA GLY A 32 48.44 -105.78 19.55
C GLY A 32 47.38 -105.94 20.66
N GLU A 33 47.74 -106.53 21.80
CA GLU A 33 46.84 -106.69 22.95
C GLU A 33 46.79 -105.40 23.78
N TYR A 34 45.60 -105.07 24.30
CA TYR A 34 45.35 -103.86 25.07
C TYR A 34 45.83 -104.04 26.51
N VAL A 35 46.74 -103.17 26.97
CA VAL A 35 47.24 -103.13 28.34
C VAL A 35 46.25 -102.40 29.23
N LEU A 36 45.83 -103.04 30.32
CA LEU A 36 44.92 -102.47 31.30
C LEU A 36 45.69 -101.69 32.38
N ALA A 37 44.98 -100.86 33.15
CA ALA A 37 45.60 -100.01 34.18
C ALA A 37 46.28 -100.79 35.33
N ASP A 38 45.98 -102.07 35.49
CA ASP A 38 46.61 -102.99 36.45
C ASP A 38 47.84 -103.73 35.88
N GLY A 39 48.21 -103.48 34.62
CA GLY A 39 49.32 -104.12 33.93
C GLY A 39 48.99 -105.47 33.29
N SER A 40 47.74 -105.94 33.37
CA SER A 40 47.27 -107.11 32.60
C SER A 40 47.01 -106.77 31.12
N VAL A 41 46.80 -107.78 30.27
CA VAL A 41 46.52 -107.62 28.84
C VAL A 41 45.18 -108.22 28.43
N SER A 42 44.53 -107.61 27.45
CA SER A 42 43.20 -107.98 26.94
C SER A 42 43.18 -108.00 25.41
N ALA A 43 42.61 -109.05 24.83
CA ALA A 43 42.31 -109.11 23.40
C ALA A 43 41.07 -108.27 23.00
N THR A 44 40.31 -107.75 23.98
CA THR A 44 39.16 -106.86 23.74
C THR A 44 39.64 -105.41 23.77
N LYS A 45 39.17 -104.57 22.83
CA LYS A 45 39.48 -103.12 22.81
C LYS A 45 39.06 -102.48 24.13
N THR A 46 40.04 -102.21 24.99
CA THR A 46 39.84 -101.70 26.35
C THR A 46 40.81 -100.55 26.54
N GLY A 47 40.31 -99.39 26.99
CA GLY A 47 41.12 -98.18 27.18
C GLY A 47 41.18 -97.76 28.64
N ILE A 48 42.22 -97.01 28.96
CA ILE A 48 42.49 -96.43 30.27
C ILE A 48 41.84 -95.05 30.34
N SER A 49 40.96 -94.83 31.32
CA SER A 49 40.32 -93.54 31.58
C SER A 49 41.31 -92.59 32.27
N VAL A 50 41.92 -91.67 31.52
CA VAL A 50 42.86 -90.67 32.04
C VAL A 50 42.14 -89.30 32.17
N PRO A 51 42.18 -88.62 33.33
CA PRO A 51 41.56 -87.31 33.49
C PRO A 51 42.31 -86.21 32.74
N ALA A 52 41.57 -85.19 32.28
CA ALA A 52 42.13 -83.97 31.69
C ALA A 52 43.21 -83.34 32.59
N ASN A 53 44.38 -83.06 32.01
CA ASN A 53 45.56 -82.52 32.72
C ASN A 53 46.04 -83.38 33.89
N GLY A 54 45.79 -84.70 33.85
CA GLY A 54 46.31 -85.70 34.78
C GLY A 54 46.93 -86.92 34.08
N SER A 55 47.20 -87.98 34.83
CA SER A 55 47.86 -89.19 34.34
C SER A 55 47.46 -90.46 35.10
N VAL A 56 47.77 -91.61 34.51
CA VAL A 56 47.66 -92.95 35.12
C VAL A 56 48.97 -93.70 34.88
N THR A 57 49.57 -94.26 35.93
CA THR A 57 50.79 -95.08 35.82
C THR A 57 50.45 -96.56 35.87
N ILE A 58 50.64 -97.24 34.74
CA ILE A 58 50.63 -98.70 34.66
C ILE A 58 51.96 -99.19 35.21
N ASN A 59 51.93 -99.97 36.29
CA ASN A 59 53.13 -100.50 36.92
C ASN A 59 53.39 -101.95 36.51
N ASP A 60 54.62 -102.41 36.73
CA ASP A 60 54.93 -103.84 36.73
C ASP A 60 54.73 -104.55 35.37
N ILE A 61 54.74 -103.82 34.26
CA ILE A 61 54.57 -104.34 32.90
C ILE A 61 55.90 -104.84 32.30
N PRO A 62 55.89 -105.78 31.34
CA PRO A 62 57.10 -106.24 30.65
C PRO A 62 57.88 -105.12 29.97
N VAL A 63 59.21 -105.22 29.93
CA VAL A 63 60.04 -104.33 29.10
C VAL A 63 59.77 -104.55 27.62
N GLY A 64 59.70 -103.47 26.83
CA GLY A 64 59.34 -103.52 25.42
C GLY A 64 58.76 -102.20 24.90
N THR A 65 58.36 -102.19 23.63
CA THR A 65 57.68 -101.05 23.00
C THR A 65 56.17 -101.23 23.06
N TYR A 66 55.47 -100.17 23.47
CA TYR A 66 54.02 -100.08 23.54
C TYR A 66 53.56 -98.90 22.67
N ASN A 67 52.48 -99.07 21.90
CA ASN A 67 51.87 -97.96 21.18
C ASN A 67 50.77 -97.32 22.04
N VAL A 68 50.71 -95.99 22.07
CA VAL A 68 49.74 -95.20 22.84
C VAL A 68 48.91 -94.34 21.89
N SER A 69 47.58 -94.36 22.03
CA SER A 69 46.64 -93.55 21.22
C SER A 69 45.36 -93.19 21.96
N GLU A 70 44.56 -92.26 21.44
CA GLU A 70 43.30 -91.80 22.03
C GLU A 70 42.05 -92.27 21.27
N GLU A 71 40.98 -92.56 22.00
CA GLU A 71 39.63 -92.65 21.45
C GLU A 71 39.09 -91.26 21.15
N GLN A 72 39.07 -90.87 19.88
CA GLN A 72 38.60 -89.54 19.46
C GLN A 72 37.07 -89.40 19.44
N THR A 73 36.31 -90.48 19.61
CA THR A 73 34.84 -90.38 19.69
C THR A 73 34.40 -89.66 20.97
N GLY A 74 33.64 -88.56 20.80
CA GLY A 74 33.21 -87.70 21.91
C GLY A 74 34.28 -86.75 22.48
N THR A 75 35.48 -86.66 21.88
CA THR A 75 36.50 -85.70 22.34
C THR A 75 36.28 -84.29 21.78
N ALA A 76 35.62 -84.17 20.63
CA ALA A 76 35.23 -82.89 20.02
C ALA A 76 34.42 -81.98 20.96
N VAL A 77 34.55 -80.67 20.77
CA VAL A 77 33.82 -79.63 21.51
C VAL A 77 33.20 -78.69 20.47
N THR A 78 31.93 -78.35 20.64
CA THR A 78 31.20 -77.43 19.75
C THR A 78 31.92 -76.08 19.70
N ASN A 79 32.13 -75.54 18.50
CA ASN A 79 32.83 -74.27 18.24
C ASN A 79 34.34 -74.27 18.60
N TYR A 80 34.98 -75.45 18.64
CA TYR A 80 36.44 -75.58 18.78
C TYR A 80 37.00 -76.62 17.81
N GLY A 81 38.01 -76.22 17.02
CA GLY A 81 38.86 -77.15 16.29
C GLY A 81 39.75 -77.94 17.24
N LEU A 82 39.87 -79.25 17.03
CA LEU A 82 40.69 -80.17 17.82
C LEU A 82 41.90 -80.67 17.03
N ALA A 83 43.10 -80.52 17.60
CA ALA A 83 44.31 -81.22 17.17
C ALA A 83 44.81 -82.17 18.27
N VAL A 84 45.03 -83.43 17.90
CA VAL A 84 45.59 -84.48 18.79
C VAL A 84 47.07 -84.68 18.46
N SER A 85 47.91 -84.88 19.47
CA SER A 85 49.36 -85.08 19.31
C SER A 85 49.95 -85.89 20.47
N GLY A 86 51.16 -86.42 20.30
CA GLY A 86 51.85 -87.24 21.32
C GLY A 86 51.44 -88.72 21.36
N GLU A 87 50.64 -89.17 20.38
CA GLU A 87 50.37 -90.58 20.11
C GLU A 87 51.59 -91.27 19.46
N GLY A 88 51.72 -92.59 19.64
CA GLY A 88 52.75 -93.41 19.00
C GLY A 88 53.48 -94.37 19.94
N ASN A 89 54.63 -94.86 19.48
CA ASN A 89 55.43 -95.86 20.18
C ASN A 89 56.27 -95.27 21.32
N VAL A 90 56.18 -95.87 22.51
CA VAL A 90 56.97 -95.55 23.70
C VAL A 90 57.62 -96.83 24.23
N THR A 91 58.92 -96.78 24.55
CA THR A 91 59.70 -97.93 25.01
C THR A 91 59.86 -97.92 26.52
N VAL A 92 59.38 -98.98 27.17
CA VAL A 92 59.53 -99.24 28.61
C VAL A 92 60.80 -100.04 28.84
N THR A 93 61.73 -99.47 29.59
CA THR A 93 63.00 -100.10 29.99
C THR A 93 62.93 -100.67 31.40
N LYS A 94 63.92 -101.50 31.75
CA LYS A 94 63.99 -102.18 33.05
C LYS A 94 64.09 -101.16 34.21
N ASP A 95 63.33 -101.41 35.27
CA ASP A 95 63.35 -100.70 36.55
C ASP A 95 63.16 -99.16 36.43
N ALA A 96 62.52 -98.73 35.33
CA ALA A 96 62.29 -97.34 34.97
C ALA A 96 60.81 -97.07 34.63
N THR A 97 60.39 -95.80 34.73
CA THR A 97 59.07 -95.34 34.30
C THR A 97 59.19 -94.55 33.00
N ALA A 98 58.68 -95.10 31.91
CA ALA A 98 58.48 -94.34 30.68
C ALA A 98 57.24 -93.44 30.81
N THR A 99 57.14 -92.36 30.03
CA THR A 99 55.96 -91.49 30.00
C THR A 99 55.52 -91.21 28.57
N ALA A 100 54.23 -91.33 28.31
CA ALA A 100 53.55 -90.94 27.08
C ALA A 100 52.54 -89.83 27.40
N THR A 101 52.55 -88.72 26.68
CA THR A 101 51.64 -87.59 26.93
C THR A 101 50.82 -87.27 25.68
N VAL A 102 49.57 -87.71 25.65
CA VAL A 102 48.66 -87.40 24.54
C VAL A 102 48.01 -86.04 24.79
N THR A 103 48.31 -85.08 23.94
CA THR A 103 47.88 -83.68 24.07
C THR A 103 46.75 -83.36 23.10
N ASN A 104 45.63 -82.88 23.63
CA ASN A 104 44.56 -82.26 22.84
C ASN A 104 44.67 -80.75 22.93
N THR A 105 44.93 -80.12 21.79
CA THR A 105 44.87 -78.68 21.63
C THR A 105 43.53 -78.32 21.01
N TYR A 106 42.70 -77.62 21.77
CA TYR A 106 41.44 -77.05 21.32
C TYR A 106 41.65 -75.58 20.96
N THR A 107 41.44 -75.23 19.71
CA THR A 107 41.48 -73.84 19.23
C THR A 107 40.05 -73.36 19.03
N GLN A 108 39.66 -72.26 19.68
CA GLN A 108 38.34 -71.68 19.51
C GLN A 108 38.11 -71.31 18.04
N ASP A 109 37.00 -71.78 17.48
CA ASP A 109 36.62 -71.45 16.11
C ASP A 109 36.21 -69.98 16.04
N LYS A 110 36.70 -69.30 15.00
CA LYS A 110 36.53 -67.86 14.79
C LYS A 110 35.91 -67.54 13.44
N GLY A 111 35.28 -66.39 13.35
CA GLY A 111 34.83 -65.75 12.12
C GLY A 111 34.87 -64.23 12.27
N SER A 112 34.21 -63.52 11.36
CA SER A 112 34.12 -62.06 11.38
C SER A 112 32.66 -61.59 11.29
N LEU A 113 32.39 -60.38 11.76
CA LEU A 113 31.10 -59.71 11.63
C LEU A 113 31.28 -58.29 11.04
N THR A 114 30.77 -58.07 9.84
CA THR A 114 30.60 -56.74 9.27
C THR A 114 29.29 -56.12 9.76
N VAL A 115 29.37 -55.03 10.50
CA VAL A 115 28.22 -54.14 10.77
C VAL A 115 28.21 -53.00 9.76
N ALA A 116 27.16 -52.95 8.95
CA ALA A 116 26.93 -51.93 7.93
C ALA A 116 25.79 -50.99 8.33
N LYS A 117 25.90 -49.73 7.92
CA LYS A 117 24.88 -48.70 8.17
C LYS A 117 24.36 -48.14 6.86
N ALA A 118 23.13 -48.46 6.49
CA ALA A 118 22.45 -47.81 5.37
C ALA A 118 21.65 -46.58 5.85
N VAL A 119 21.61 -45.56 5.00
CA VAL A 119 20.81 -44.33 5.16
C VAL A 119 20.09 -44.07 3.84
N VAL A 120 18.76 -43.98 3.92
CA VAL A 120 17.86 -43.84 2.77
C VAL A 120 16.96 -42.61 2.97
N GLY A 121 16.74 -41.83 1.90
CA GLY A 121 15.80 -40.71 1.88
C GLY A 121 16.27 -39.40 2.53
N TYR A 122 17.49 -39.36 3.06
CA TYR A 122 18.18 -38.14 3.52
C TYR A 122 19.68 -38.23 3.21
N ASP A 123 20.31 -37.10 2.91
CA ASP A 123 21.76 -36.98 2.76
C ASP A 123 22.35 -36.07 3.85
N PHE A 124 23.38 -36.54 4.54
CA PHE A 124 24.13 -35.76 5.53
C PHE A 124 25.23 -34.90 4.89
N GLY A 125 25.40 -34.96 3.57
CA GLY A 125 26.34 -34.17 2.80
C GLY A 125 27.80 -34.54 3.06
N ALA A 126 28.73 -33.70 2.58
CA ALA A 126 30.16 -33.97 2.62
C ALA A 126 30.77 -34.11 4.03
N ALA A 127 30.09 -33.64 5.08
CA ALA A 127 30.48 -33.86 6.47
C ALA A 127 30.15 -35.28 6.97
N GLY A 128 29.17 -35.94 6.36
CA GLY A 128 28.67 -37.25 6.75
C GLY A 128 28.00 -37.28 8.14
N LYS A 129 27.68 -38.49 8.59
CA LYS A 129 27.23 -38.78 9.96
C LYS A 129 27.69 -40.18 10.34
N ASN A 130 28.18 -40.34 11.56
CA ASN A 130 28.42 -41.66 12.14
C ASN A 130 27.25 -42.04 13.05
N PHE A 131 26.91 -43.33 13.05
CA PHE A 131 25.86 -43.93 13.85
C PHE A 131 26.50 -44.94 14.82
N THR A 132 25.98 -45.02 16.04
CA THR A 132 26.52 -45.92 17.06
C THR A 132 25.75 -47.24 17.04
N ILE A 133 26.42 -48.30 16.59
CA ILE A 133 25.88 -49.66 16.52
C ILE A 133 26.39 -50.47 17.71
N TYR A 134 25.48 -51.03 18.51
CA TYR A 134 25.81 -52.00 19.55
C TYR A 134 25.79 -53.41 18.98
N VAL A 135 26.89 -54.13 19.17
CA VAL A 135 26.96 -55.58 18.96
C VAL A 135 27.09 -56.23 20.33
N THR A 136 26.29 -57.26 20.59
CA THR A 136 26.28 -57.98 21.88
C THR A 136 26.41 -59.48 21.67
N ASN A 137 27.20 -60.15 22.51
CA ASN A 137 27.34 -61.61 22.49
C ASN A 137 26.17 -62.30 23.20
N ALA A 138 26.14 -63.64 23.19
CA ALA A 138 25.10 -64.43 23.87
C ALA A 138 25.06 -64.25 25.41
N SER A 139 26.11 -63.71 26.03
CA SER A 139 26.15 -63.33 27.45
C SER A 139 25.59 -61.93 27.73
N GLY A 140 25.31 -61.14 26.69
CA GLY A 140 24.90 -59.73 26.78
C GLY A 140 26.06 -58.72 26.86
N GLU A 141 27.31 -59.18 26.70
CA GLU A 141 28.50 -58.31 26.71
C GLU A 141 28.68 -57.62 25.35
N TYR A 142 29.13 -56.37 25.37
CA TYR A 142 29.31 -55.53 24.18
C TYR A 142 30.61 -55.89 23.45
N VAL A 143 30.52 -56.24 22.18
CA VAL A 143 31.68 -56.53 21.32
C VAL A 143 32.25 -55.23 20.78
N LEU A 144 33.55 -55.01 20.98
CA LEU A 144 34.27 -53.84 20.50
C LEU A 144 34.77 -54.07 19.06
N ALA A 145 35.17 -52.99 18.38
CA ALA A 145 35.63 -53.04 16.99
C ALA A 145 36.92 -53.86 16.77
N ASP A 146 37.67 -54.15 17.85
CA ASP A 146 38.87 -55.01 17.85
C ASP A 146 38.57 -56.49 18.17
N GLY A 147 37.30 -56.85 18.37
CA GLY A 147 36.86 -58.20 18.69
C GLY A 147 36.90 -58.55 20.18
N SER A 148 37.36 -57.65 21.05
CA SER A 148 37.26 -57.81 22.51
C SER A 148 35.82 -57.59 23.02
N VAL A 149 35.55 -57.98 24.28
CA VAL A 149 34.23 -57.83 24.92
C VAL A 149 34.29 -56.92 26.15
N SER A 150 33.19 -56.21 26.39
CA SER A 150 33.03 -55.21 27.46
C SER A 150 31.69 -55.37 28.17
N ALA A 151 31.71 -55.40 29.51
CA ALA A 151 30.50 -55.28 30.32
C ALA A 151 29.92 -53.85 30.35
N THR A 152 30.69 -52.84 29.92
CA THR A 152 30.23 -51.46 29.76
C THR A 152 29.53 -51.30 28.42
N LYS A 153 28.40 -50.58 28.36
CA LYS A 153 27.69 -50.23 27.11
C LYS A 153 28.59 -49.40 26.21
N THR A 154 29.22 -50.06 25.25
CA THR A 154 30.12 -49.45 24.25
C THR A 154 29.63 -49.84 22.86
N GLY A 155 29.57 -48.87 21.96
CA GLY A 155 29.08 -49.08 20.59
C GLY A 155 30.14 -48.71 19.55
N ILE A 156 30.01 -49.31 18.38
CA ILE A 156 30.89 -49.14 17.24
C ILE A 156 30.39 -47.95 16.42
N SER A 157 31.28 -47.00 16.11
CA SER A 157 30.99 -45.84 15.26
C SER A 157 31.03 -46.24 13.78
N VAL A 158 29.87 -46.48 13.16
CA VAL A 158 29.75 -46.86 11.75
C VAL A 158 29.32 -45.64 10.91
N PRO A 159 30.03 -45.28 9.84
CA PRO A 159 29.67 -44.14 8.98
C PRO A 159 28.41 -44.42 8.14
N ALA A 160 27.64 -43.38 7.84
CA ALA A 160 26.50 -43.42 6.93
C ALA A 160 26.89 -44.02 5.56
N ASN A 161 26.11 -45.01 5.11
CA ASN A 161 26.36 -45.77 3.88
C ASN A 161 27.73 -46.47 3.82
N GLY A 162 28.33 -46.75 4.98
CA GLY A 162 29.56 -47.53 5.14
C GLY A 162 29.41 -48.71 6.11
N SER A 163 30.54 -49.27 6.53
CA SER A 163 30.57 -50.44 7.43
C SER A 163 31.87 -50.52 8.24
N VAL A 164 31.85 -51.35 9.30
CA VAL A 164 33.01 -51.75 10.10
C VAL A 164 33.00 -53.27 10.24
N THR A 165 34.14 -53.92 10.00
CA THR A 165 34.28 -55.37 10.19
C THR A 165 35.05 -55.69 11.46
N ILE A 166 34.38 -56.35 12.41
CA ILE A 166 34.99 -56.96 13.58
C ILE A 166 35.58 -58.30 13.13
N ASN A 167 36.87 -58.51 13.35
CA ASN A 167 37.56 -59.74 12.92
C ASN A 167 37.88 -60.66 14.09
N ASP A 168 38.12 -61.93 13.76
CA ASP A 168 38.64 -62.95 14.69
C ASP A 168 37.80 -63.12 15.98
N ILE A 169 36.47 -62.94 15.89
CA ILE A 169 35.55 -63.14 17.01
C ILE A 169 35.09 -64.61 17.09
N PRO A 170 34.74 -65.11 18.29
CA PRO A 170 34.21 -66.47 18.45
C PRO A 170 33.00 -66.75 17.56
N VAL A 171 32.86 -67.97 17.04
CA VAL A 171 31.66 -68.34 16.30
C VAL A 171 30.46 -68.51 17.25
N GLY A 172 29.29 -68.03 16.83
CA GLY A 172 28.10 -67.93 17.68
C GLY A 172 27.11 -66.89 17.18
N THR A 173 26.05 -66.65 17.97
CA THR A 173 25.03 -65.64 17.65
C THR A 173 25.29 -64.35 18.41
N TYR A 174 25.17 -63.23 17.69
CA TYR A 174 25.37 -61.87 18.16
C TYR A 174 24.13 -61.02 17.84
N ASN A 175 23.67 -60.20 18.78
CA ASN A 175 22.58 -59.25 18.55
C ASN A 175 23.13 -57.87 18.19
N VAL A 176 22.60 -57.28 17.11
CA VAL A 176 23.01 -55.99 16.54
C VAL A 176 21.86 -54.97 16.66
N SER A 177 22.15 -53.76 17.12
CA SER A 177 21.16 -52.68 17.33
C SER A 177 21.76 -51.27 17.23
N GLU A 178 20.95 -50.23 17.07
CA GLU A 178 21.36 -48.82 16.98
C GLU A 178 21.06 -48.02 18.27
N GLU A 179 21.96 -47.11 18.62
CA GLU A 179 21.63 -45.99 19.53
C GLU A 179 20.80 -44.93 18.78
N GLN A 180 19.49 -44.91 18.99
CA GLN A 180 18.58 -43.99 18.30
C GLN A 180 18.67 -42.54 18.83
N THR A 181 19.35 -42.30 19.96
CA THR A 181 19.52 -40.95 20.50
C THR A 181 20.30 -40.04 19.53
N GLY A 182 19.67 -38.97 19.05
CA GLY A 182 20.29 -38.02 18.12
C GLY A 182 20.34 -38.49 16.66
N THR A 183 19.70 -39.60 16.29
CA THR A 183 19.61 -40.05 14.90
C THR A 183 18.60 -39.25 14.08
N ALA A 184 17.50 -38.84 14.71
CA ALA A 184 16.41 -38.05 14.13
C ALA A 184 16.87 -36.75 13.44
N VAL A 185 16.08 -36.31 12.46
CA VAL A 185 16.32 -35.10 11.65
C VAL A 185 15.03 -34.27 11.65
N THR A 186 15.14 -32.96 11.87
CA THR A 186 14.00 -32.03 11.87
C THR A 186 13.27 -32.08 10.53
N ASN A 187 11.93 -32.17 10.55
CA ASN A 187 11.06 -32.28 9.38
C ASN A 187 11.23 -33.59 8.57
N TYR A 188 11.73 -34.66 9.19
CA TYR A 188 11.76 -36.01 8.61
C TYR A 188 11.29 -37.07 9.63
N GLY A 189 10.32 -37.88 9.24
CA GLY A 189 10.00 -39.13 9.94
C GLY A 189 11.12 -40.16 9.77
N LEU A 190 11.50 -40.85 10.84
CA LEU A 190 12.55 -41.88 10.85
C LEU A 190 11.95 -43.27 11.11
N ALA A 191 12.31 -44.24 10.27
CA ALA A 191 12.15 -45.66 10.52
C ALA A 191 13.51 -46.37 10.57
N VAL A 192 13.71 -47.25 11.56
CA VAL A 192 14.92 -48.08 11.72
C VAL A 192 14.57 -49.54 11.44
N SER A 193 15.48 -50.28 10.80
CA SER A 193 15.28 -51.69 10.43
C SER A 193 16.61 -52.43 10.28
N GLY A 194 16.58 -53.77 10.26
CA GLY A 194 17.79 -54.61 10.13
C GLY A 194 18.54 -54.87 11.43
N GLU A 195 17.96 -54.48 12.58
CA GLU A 195 18.41 -54.87 13.92
C GLU A 195 18.02 -56.33 14.22
N GLY A 196 18.76 -56.98 15.12
CA GLY A 196 18.48 -58.34 15.61
C GLY A 196 19.69 -59.29 15.58
N ASN A 197 19.40 -60.59 15.64
CA ASN A 197 20.39 -61.65 15.74
C ASN A 197 21.04 -61.99 14.39
N VAL A 198 22.37 -61.99 14.34
CA VAL A 198 23.20 -62.56 13.27
C VAL A 198 24.09 -63.68 13.82
N THR A 199 24.27 -64.75 13.06
CA THR A 199 25.16 -65.86 13.43
C THR A 199 26.46 -65.78 12.64
N VAL A 200 27.58 -65.75 13.35
CA VAL A 200 28.94 -65.84 12.83
C VAL A 200 29.35 -67.31 12.78
N THR A 201 29.76 -67.78 11.61
CA THR A 201 30.24 -69.15 11.38
C THR A 201 31.75 -69.17 11.15
N LYS A 202 32.35 -70.35 11.30
CA LYS A 202 33.80 -70.54 11.19
C LYS A 202 34.35 -70.10 9.83
N ASP A 203 35.51 -69.45 9.85
CA ASP A 203 36.30 -69.02 8.69
C ASP A 203 35.51 -68.15 7.68
N ALA A 204 34.45 -67.47 8.16
CA ALA A 204 33.53 -66.69 7.33
C ALA A 204 33.17 -65.34 7.97
N THR A 205 32.84 -64.37 7.12
CA THR A 205 32.33 -63.05 7.52
C THR A 205 30.81 -63.02 7.39
N ALA A 206 30.10 -62.88 8.51
CA ALA A 206 28.68 -62.55 8.51
C ALA A 206 28.47 -61.04 8.37
N THR A 207 27.30 -60.62 7.88
CA THR A 207 26.96 -59.19 7.71
C THR A 207 25.62 -58.86 8.34
N ALA A 208 25.58 -57.80 9.14
CA ALA A 208 24.36 -57.16 9.63
C ALA A 208 24.26 -55.74 9.07
N THR A 209 23.11 -55.35 8.51
CA THR A 209 22.91 -54.02 7.91
C THR A 209 21.76 -53.29 8.58
N VAL A 210 22.06 -52.34 9.47
CA VAL A 210 21.04 -51.49 10.09
C VAL A 210 20.72 -50.33 9.15
N THR A 211 19.46 -50.18 8.76
CA THR A 211 18.98 -49.22 7.76
C THR A 211 18.08 -48.18 8.41
N ASN A 212 18.43 -46.89 8.22
CA ASN A 212 17.60 -45.77 8.64
C ASN A 212 16.96 -45.15 7.41
N THR A 213 15.64 -45.20 7.33
CA THR A 213 14.85 -44.57 6.27
C THR A 213 14.25 -43.28 6.83
N TYR A 214 14.73 -42.16 6.32
CA TYR A 214 14.20 -40.83 6.58
C TYR A 214 13.18 -40.51 5.47
N THR A 215 11.98 -40.11 5.85
CA THR A 215 10.93 -39.67 4.92
C THR A 215 10.63 -38.21 5.22
N GLN A 216 10.75 -37.34 4.22
CA GLN A 216 10.47 -35.91 4.38
C GLN A 216 9.03 -35.72 4.84
N ASP A 217 8.84 -35.01 5.96
CA ASP A 217 7.51 -34.69 6.45
C ASP A 217 6.85 -33.68 5.51
N LYS A 218 5.58 -33.94 5.19
CA LYS A 218 4.80 -33.18 4.22
C LYS A 218 3.50 -32.65 4.85
N GLY A 219 3.02 -31.54 4.30
CA GLY A 219 1.71 -30.97 4.57
C GLY A 219 1.10 -30.44 3.28
N SER A 220 0.15 -29.52 3.39
CA SER A 220 -0.50 -28.90 2.24
C SER A 220 -0.85 -27.45 2.52
N LEU A 221 -0.90 -26.63 1.48
CA LEU A 221 -1.22 -25.20 1.55
C LEU A 221 -2.34 -24.85 0.57
N THR A 222 -3.48 -24.40 1.09
CA THR A 222 -4.53 -23.78 0.30
C THR A 222 -4.27 -22.27 0.20
N VAL A 223 -4.01 -21.79 -1.01
CA VAL A 223 -3.99 -20.36 -1.33
C VAL A 223 -5.34 -19.94 -1.88
N ALA A 224 -6.00 -18.99 -1.20
CA ALA A 224 -7.27 -18.41 -1.63
C ALA A 224 -7.10 -16.96 -2.08
N LYS A 225 -7.92 -16.54 -3.04
CA LYS A 225 -7.93 -15.18 -3.59
C LYS A 225 -9.30 -14.54 -3.35
N ALA A 226 -9.39 -13.62 -2.39
CA ALA A 226 -10.60 -12.85 -2.16
C ALA A 226 -10.58 -11.53 -2.96
N VAL A 227 -11.75 -11.10 -3.43
CA VAL A 227 -11.96 -9.82 -4.13
C VAL A 227 -13.19 -9.13 -3.56
N ALA A 228 -13.00 -7.91 -3.08
CA ALA A 228 -14.05 -7.04 -2.53
C ALA A 228 -14.17 -5.73 -3.32
N GLY A 229 -15.37 -5.15 -3.35
CA GLY A 229 -15.64 -3.83 -3.96
C GLY A 229 -15.72 -3.79 -5.49
N TYR A 230 -15.21 -4.82 -6.18
CA TYR A 230 -15.39 -5.01 -7.63
C TYR A 230 -15.81 -6.45 -7.95
N THR A 231 -16.57 -6.64 -9.02
CA THR A 231 -16.98 -7.98 -9.51
C THR A 231 -16.35 -8.23 -10.87
N PHE A 232 -15.47 -9.21 -10.94
CA PHE A 232 -14.91 -9.71 -12.19
C PHE A 232 -15.86 -10.73 -12.86
N ASP A 233 -15.59 -11.03 -14.13
CA ASP A 233 -16.14 -12.21 -14.78
C ASP A 233 -15.64 -13.51 -14.12
N SER A 234 -16.36 -14.60 -14.34
CA SER A 234 -16.06 -15.91 -13.71
C SER A 234 -14.82 -16.62 -14.28
N SER A 235 -14.11 -16.05 -15.25
CA SER A 235 -12.85 -16.60 -15.78
C SER A 235 -11.60 -15.87 -15.26
N LYS A 236 -11.76 -14.72 -14.57
CA LYS A 236 -10.63 -13.98 -14.00
C LYS A 236 -9.91 -14.82 -12.94
N THR A 237 -8.61 -14.99 -13.16
CA THR A 237 -7.66 -15.49 -12.16
C THR A 237 -6.65 -14.41 -11.77
N PHE A 238 -5.92 -14.67 -10.70
CA PHE A 238 -4.84 -13.86 -10.15
C PHE A 238 -3.62 -14.74 -9.91
N THR A 239 -2.42 -14.23 -10.19
CA THR A 239 -1.17 -14.98 -10.02
C THR A 239 -0.66 -14.81 -8.59
N ILE A 240 -0.84 -15.86 -7.78
CA ILE A 240 -0.28 -15.93 -6.42
C ILE A 240 1.09 -16.60 -6.49
N TYR A 241 2.11 -15.94 -5.94
CA TYR A 241 3.42 -16.53 -5.70
C TYR A 241 3.44 -17.19 -4.32
N VAL A 242 3.97 -18.41 -4.27
CA VAL A 242 4.32 -19.10 -3.03
C VAL A 242 5.80 -19.41 -3.10
N THR A 243 6.58 -19.00 -2.10
CA THR A 243 8.02 -19.30 -2.02
C THR A 243 8.37 -19.97 -0.70
N ASN A 244 9.37 -20.85 -0.71
CA ASN A 244 9.92 -21.44 0.52
C ASN A 244 10.85 -20.43 1.24
N ALA A 245 11.34 -20.79 2.44
CA ALA A 245 12.32 -20.00 3.19
C ALA A 245 13.66 -19.73 2.47
N SER A 246 13.97 -20.44 1.38
CA SER A 246 15.13 -20.19 0.51
C SER A 246 14.84 -19.18 -0.62
N GLY A 247 13.59 -18.74 -0.78
CA GLY A 247 13.14 -17.88 -1.88
C GLY A 247 12.80 -18.62 -3.18
N GLU A 248 12.79 -19.95 -3.17
CA GLU A 248 12.41 -20.78 -4.34
C GLU A 248 10.89 -20.91 -4.45
N TYR A 249 10.36 -20.92 -5.66
CA TYR A 249 8.94 -20.90 -5.96
C TYR A 249 8.32 -22.29 -5.92
N VAL A 250 7.13 -22.41 -5.34
CA VAL A 250 6.33 -23.63 -5.29
C VAL A 250 5.33 -23.62 -6.44
N LYS A 251 5.25 -24.72 -7.19
CA LYS A 251 4.23 -24.95 -8.21
C LYS A 251 2.97 -25.59 -7.61
N GLU A 252 1.88 -25.55 -8.36
CA GLU A 252 0.61 -26.21 -8.04
C GLU A 252 0.74 -27.74 -7.88
N ASP A 253 1.72 -28.37 -8.53
CA ASP A 253 2.08 -29.80 -8.38
C ASP A 253 2.93 -30.10 -7.12
N GLY A 254 3.17 -29.10 -6.26
CA GLY A 254 4.00 -29.21 -5.05
C GLY A 254 5.51 -29.21 -5.31
N SER A 255 5.97 -29.17 -6.56
CA SER A 255 7.40 -29.12 -6.87
C SER A 255 7.99 -27.72 -6.69
N ILE A 256 9.21 -27.66 -6.17
CA ILE A 256 9.95 -26.42 -5.90
C ILE A 256 10.88 -26.10 -7.08
N THR A 257 11.05 -24.82 -7.40
CA THR A 257 11.93 -24.35 -8.48
C THR A 257 12.48 -22.94 -8.24
N ALA A 258 13.74 -22.72 -8.62
CA ALA A 258 14.34 -21.39 -8.64
C ALA A 258 13.77 -20.47 -9.76
N THR A 259 13.07 -21.04 -10.76
CA THR A 259 12.43 -20.26 -11.82
C THR A 259 11.15 -19.61 -11.29
N LYS A 260 11.05 -18.27 -11.39
CA LYS A 260 9.85 -17.54 -10.97
C LYS A 260 8.60 -18.08 -11.68
N THR A 261 7.71 -18.68 -10.90
CA THR A 261 6.44 -19.27 -11.32
C THR A 261 5.38 -18.96 -10.27
N GLY A 262 4.12 -18.88 -10.68
CA GLY A 262 3.00 -18.53 -9.81
C GLY A 262 1.75 -19.34 -10.15
N ILE A 263 0.86 -19.46 -9.17
CA ILE A 263 -0.34 -20.28 -9.21
C ILE A 263 -1.54 -19.40 -9.62
N SER A 264 -2.33 -19.89 -10.57
CA SER A 264 -3.45 -19.13 -11.16
C SER A 264 -4.73 -19.33 -10.35
N VAL A 265 -4.90 -18.57 -9.26
CA VAL A 265 -6.04 -18.71 -8.35
C VAL A 265 -7.27 -17.93 -8.88
N PRO A 266 -8.46 -18.54 -8.99
CA PRO A 266 -9.68 -17.84 -9.43
C PRO A 266 -10.13 -16.71 -8.48
N ALA A 267 -10.77 -15.67 -9.04
CA ALA A 267 -11.41 -14.62 -8.26
C ALA A 267 -12.46 -15.21 -7.30
N ASN A 268 -12.33 -14.94 -5.98
CA ASN A 268 -13.13 -15.54 -4.91
C ASN A 268 -13.08 -17.09 -4.86
N GLY A 269 -11.99 -17.68 -5.36
CA GLY A 269 -11.70 -19.11 -5.31
C GLY A 269 -10.40 -19.44 -4.57
N SER A 270 -9.98 -20.70 -4.65
CA SER A 270 -8.77 -21.22 -3.98
C SER A 270 -8.15 -22.40 -4.72
N VAL A 271 -6.84 -22.59 -4.56
CA VAL A 271 -6.07 -23.73 -5.06
C VAL A 271 -5.32 -24.37 -3.89
N THR A 272 -5.33 -25.69 -3.78
CA THR A 272 -4.61 -26.44 -2.73
C THR A 272 -3.40 -27.15 -3.30
N ILE A 273 -2.22 -26.72 -2.86
CA ILE A 273 -0.95 -27.37 -3.13
C ILE A 273 -0.79 -28.53 -2.15
N ASN A 274 -0.71 -29.76 -2.66
CA ASN A 274 -0.61 -30.97 -1.85
C ASN A 274 0.84 -31.45 -1.71
N ASP A 275 1.11 -32.27 -0.70
CA ASP A 275 2.38 -32.98 -0.50
C ASP A 275 3.65 -32.11 -0.52
N ILE A 276 3.57 -30.86 -0.09
CA ILE A 276 4.74 -29.96 0.02
C ILE A 276 5.52 -30.23 1.32
N PRO A 277 6.85 -30.03 1.35
CA PRO A 277 7.64 -30.14 2.59
C PRO A 277 7.08 -29.26 3.72
N VAL A 278 7.20 -29.69 4.97
CA VAL A 278 6.80 -28.85 6.12
C VAL A 278 7.82 -27.74 6.40
N GLY A 279 7.32 -26.57 6.79
CA GLY A 279 8.11 -25.36 7.05
C GLY A 279 7.39 -24.06 6.66
N THR A 280 8.13 -22.95 6.75
CA THR A 280 7.62 -21.61 6.41
C THR A 280 7.63 -21.38 4.90
N TYR A 281 6.51 -20.85 4.40
CA TYR A 281 6.33 -20.37 3.04
C TYR A 281 5.84 -18.92 3.06
N ASN A 282 6.31 -18.07 2.16
CA ASN A 282 5.76 -16.75 1.92
C ASN A 282 4.69 -16.82 0.82
N VAL A 283 3.57 -16.11 1.00
CA VAL A 283 2.48 -16.00 0.01
C VAL A 283 2.30 -14.52 -0.37
N SER A 284 2.36 -14.23 -1.66
CA SER A 284 2.24 -12.87 -2.23
C SER A 284 1.55 -12.87 -3.60
N GLU A 285 1.18 -11.71 -4.12
CA GLU A 285 0.46 -11.56 -5.40
C GLU A 285 1.26 -10.76 -6.44
N ALA A 286 1.10 -11.10 -7.72
CA ALA A 286 1.58 -10.28 -8.82
C ALA A 286 0.67 -9.04 -9.01
N PRO A 287 1.16 -7.79 -8.86
CA PRO A 287 0.34 -6.60 -9.08
C PRO A 287 -0.06 -6.38 -10.56
N THR A 288 0.51 -7.16 -11.48
CA THR A 288 0.28 -7.07 -12.93
C THR A 288 -1.16 -7.40 -13.33
N GLY A 289 -1.83 -6.48 -14.05
CA GLY A 289 -3.19 -6.73 -14.56
C GLY A 289 -4.28 -6.73 -13.48
N THR A 290 -4.03 -6.04 -12.36
CA THR A 290 -4.97 -5.89 -11.24
C THR A 290 -5.67 -4.53 -11.19
N ALA A 291 -5.07 -3.46 -11.74
CA ALA A 291 -5.65 -2.12 -11.72
C ALA A 291 -6.94 -2.03 -12.55
N ILE A 292 -7.94 -1.31 -12.04
CA ILE A 292 -9.24 -1.08 -12.69
C ILE A 292 -9.48 0.43 -12.74
N THR A 293 -9.83 0.95 -13.92
CA THR A 293 -10.14 2.36 -14.12
C THR A 293 -11.20 2.85 -13.14
N ASN A 294 -10.93 3.97 -12.47
CA ASN A 294 -11.78 4.57 -11.43
C ASN A 294 -11.96 3.74 -10.14
N TYR A 295 -11.01 2.86 -9.81
CA TYR A 295 -10.92 2.22 -8.49
C TYR A 295 -9.50 2.30 -7.93
N ASP A 296 -9.37 2.66 -6.66
CA ASP A 296 -8.14 2.40 -5.89
C ASP A 296 -8.09 0.93 -5.48
N LEU A 297 -6.91 0.31 -5.55
CA LEU A 297 -6.67 -1.07 -5.15
C LEU A 297 -5.82 -1.13 -3.88
N THR A 298 -6.34 -1.83 -2.85
CA THR A 298 -5.56 -2.26 -1.68
C THR A 298 -5.41 -3.79 -1.68
N VAL A 299 -4.17 -4.27 -1.60
CA VAL A 299 -3.83 -5.69 -1.42
C VAL A 299 -3.56 -5.97 0.06
N SER A 300 -3.93 -7.14 0.56
CA SER A 300 -3.78 -7.53 1.96
C SER A 300 -3.78 -9.05 2.15
N GLY A 301 -3.29 -9.55 3.29
CA GLY A 301 -3.23 -11.00 3.57
C GLY A 301 -2.04 -11.74 2.96
N GLU A 302 -1.10 -11.01 2.37
CA GLU A 302 0.24 -11.50 2.01
C GLU A 302 1.11 -11.68 3.27
N GLY A 303 2.07 -12.60 3.22
CA GLY A 303 3.00 -12.86 4.32
C GLY A 303 3.36 -14.33 4.51
N ASP A 304 3.96 -14.64 5.65
CA ASP A 304 4.49 -15.96 5.96
C ASP A 304 3.46 -16.89 6.62
N VAL A 305 3.41 -18.14 6.16
CA VAL A 305 2.56 -19.22 6.67
C VAL A 305 3.39 -20.48 6.91
N ASN A 306 3.21 -21.13 8.07
CA ASN A 306 3.97 -22.33 8.42
C ASN A 306 3.14 -23.60 8.18
N VAL A 307 3.53 -24.38 7.17
CA VAL A 307 2.90 -25.66 6.81
C VAL A 307 3.38 -26.75 7.77
N THR A 308 2.44 -27.44 8.42
CA THR A 308 2.72 -28.50 9.39
C THR A 308 2.37 -29.89 8.87
N LYS A 309 3.00 -30.92 9.46
CA LYS A 309 2.88 -32.32 9.02
C LYS A 309 1.43 -32.79 9.05
N ASP A 310 1.02 -33.49 7.99
CA ASP A 310 -0.29 -34.14 7.84
C ASP A 310 -1.49 -33.16 8.00
N THR A 311 -1.26 -31.86 7.75
CA THR A 311 -2.29 -30.81 7.82
C THR A 311 -2.42 -30.02 6.51
N VAL A 312 -3.62 -29.48 6.27
CA VAL A 312 -3.86 -28.43 5.28
C VAL A 312 -3.90 -27.09 6.01
N VAL A 313 -3.00 -26.17 5.65
CA VAL A 313 -2.97 -24.79 6.16
C VAL A 313 -3.53 -23.85 5.10
N ASN A 314 -4.18 -22.75 5.52
CA ASN A 314 -4.85 -21.82 4.60
C ASN A 314 -4.17 -20.44 4.65
N ALA A 315 -3.94 -19.84 3.47
CA ALA A 315 -3.57 -18.44 3.29
C ALA A 315 -4.59 -17.75 2.36
N THR A 316 -4.81 -16.44 2.51
CA THR A 316 -5.83 -15.72 1.71
C THR A 316 -5.39 -14.30 1.39
N VAL A 317 -5.07 -14.04 0.11
CA VAL A 317 -4.72 -12.70 -0.36
C VAL A 317 -5.99 -12.00 -0.84
N THR A 318 -6.28 -10.81 -0.31
CA THR A 318 -7.52 -10.06 -0.52
C THR A 318 -7.25 -8.76 -1.27
N ASN A 319 -7.87 -8.58 -2.44
CA ASN A 319 -7.89 -7.32 -3.18
C ASN A 319 -9.18 -6.57 -2.87
N THR A 320 -9.05 -5.35 -2.35
CA THR A 320 -10.18 -4.45 -2.11
C THR A 320 -10.13 -3.30 -3.09
N TYR A 321 -11.17 -3.17 -3.91
CA TYR A 321 -11.33 -2.14 -4.92
C TYR A 321 -12.29 -1.05 -4.40
N THR A 322 -11.81 0.17 -4.24
CA THR A 322 -12.61 1.31 -3.74
C THR A 322 -12.96 2.23 -4.90
N TYR A 323 -14.25 2.35 -5.23
CA TYR A 323 -14.70 3.20 -6.34
C TYR A 323 -14.41 4.68 -6.07
N LEU A 324 -13.80 5.35 -7.05
CA LEU A 324 -13.36 6.73 -6.90
C LEU A 324 -14.42 7.71 -7.41
N THR A 325 -14.90 8.56 -6.52
CA THR A 325 -15.92 9.55 -6.84
C THR A 325 -15.44 10.98 -6.68
N THR A 326 -16.10 11.89 -7.38
CA THR A 326 -16.03 13.34 -7.19
C THR A 326 -17.45 13.92 -7.08
N SER A 327 -17.53 15.22 -6.81
CA SER A 327 -18.77 16.00 -6.82
C SER A 327 -18.58 17.27 -7.65
N VAL A 328 -19.65 17.75 -8.28
CA VAL A 328 -19.67 19.04 -9.00
C VAL A 328 -20.81 19.89 -8.47
N THR A 329 -20.53 21.11 -8.04
CA THR A 329 -21.56 22.09 -7.64
C THR A 329 -21.64 23.20 -8.68
N VAL A 330 -22.88 23.51 -9.10
CA VAL A 330 -23.19 24.71 -9.88
C VAL A 330 -24.07 25.65 -9.08
N LYS A 331 -23.79 26.96 -9.18
CA LYS A 331 -24.67 28.04 -8.73
C LYS A 331 -25.11 28.89 -9.92
N LYS A 332 -26.34 29.39 -9.89
CA LYS A 332 -26.85 30.38 -10.83
C LYS A 332 -26.83 31.77 -10.19
N ALA A 333 -26.11 32.69 -10.82
CA ALA A 333 -26.07 34.10 -10.43
C ALA A 333 -26.86 34.97 -11.43
N TRP A 334 -27.36 36.10 -10.95
CA TRP A 334 -28.18 37.04 -11.72
C TRP A 334 -27.62 38.46 -11.59
N ASN A 335 -27.18 39.02 -12.72
CA ASN A 335 -26.71 40.40 -12.84
C ASN A 335 -27.78 41.21 -13.58
N ASP A 336 -28.85 41.56 -12.86
CA ASP A 336 -30.08 42.16 -13.39
C ASP A 336 -30.68 43.24 -12.48
N ASN A 337 -29.83 43.97 -11.76
CA ASN A 337 -30.21 45.01 -10.80
C ASN A 337 -31.26 44.50 -9.79
N ASN A 338 -30.99 43.32 -9.22
CA ASN A 338 -31.91 42.55 -8.36
C ASN A 338 -33.33 42.38 -8.94
N ASN A 339 -33.42 42.06 -10.24
CA ASN A 339 -34.65 41.90 -11.00
C ASN A 339 -35.61 43.12 -10.96
N LYS A 340 -35.12 44.36 -10.79
CA LYS A 340 -35.95 45.59 -10.71
C LYS A 340 -37.05 45.69 -11.77
N ALA A 341 -36.73 45.33 -13.02
CA ALA A 341 -37.67 45.36 -14.15
C ALA A 341 -38.33 43.99 -14.47
N ASN A 342 -38.39 43.07 -13.51
CA ASN A 342 -39.23 41.86 -13.52
C ASN A 342 -39.14 41.00 -14.81
N LYS A 343 -37.92 40.68 -15.26
CA LYS A 343 -37.67 39.78 -16.42
C LYS A 343 -37.01 38.44 -16.07
N ARG A 344 -36.50 38.28 -14.84
CA ARG A 344 -35.91 37.01 -14.40
C ARG A 344 -36.97 35.89 -14.50
N PRO A 345 -36.69 34.78 -15.22
CA PRO A 345 -37.61 33.66 -15.27
C PRO A 345 -37.70 32.96 -13.91
N GLY A 346 -38.80 32.26 -13.65
CA GLY A 346 -38.98 31.49 -12.41
C GLY A 346 -38.01 30.31 -12.26
N PHE A 347 -37.34 29.89 -13.34
CA PHE A 347 -36.30 28.87 -13.34
C PHE A 347 -35.37 29.00 -14.56
N VAL A 348 -34.24 28.29 -14.52
CA VAL A 348 -33.43 27.94 -15.71
C VAL A 348 -33.15 26.44 -15.74
N THR A 349 -32.66 25.92 -16.87
CA THR A 349 -32.28 24.51 -17.01
C THR A 349 -30.79 24.40 -17.33
N VAL A 350 -30.06 23.59 -16.57
CA VAL A 350 -28.61 23.35 -16.72
C VAL A 350 -28.31 21.88 -17.01
N GLN A 351 -27.27 21.63 -17.80
CA GLN A 351 -26.81 20.28 -18.17
C GLN A 351 -25.35 20.09 -17.76
N LEU A 352 -25.07 19.00 -17.04
CA LEU A 352 -23.72 18.53 -16.73
C LEU A 352 -23.14 17.77 -17.92
N TYR A 353 -21.85 17.93 -18.17
CA TYR A 353 -21.07 17.23 -19.18
C TYR A 353 -19.85 16.55 -18.55
N ALA A 354 -19.57 15.32 -18.95
CA ALA A 354 -18.33 14.60 -18.66
C ALA A 354 -17.44 14.69 -19.91
N GLY A 355 -16.39 15.52 -19.86
CA GLY A 355 -15.65 15.93 -21.04
C GLY A 355 -16.58 16.59 -22.06
N THR A 356 -16.70 15.98 -23.25
CA THR A 356 -17.61 16.41 -24.32
C THR A 356 -18.99 15.73 -24.28
N THR A 357 -19.18 14.72 -23.42
CA THR A 357 -20.41 13.90 -23.38
C THR A 357 -21.44 14.43 -22.40
N ILE A 358 -22.73 14.30 -22.73
CA ILE A 358 -23.84 14.66 -21.83
C ILE A 358 -23.85 13.69 -20.63
N SER A 359 -23.81 14.23 -19.41
CA SER A 359 -23.78 13.44 -18.17
C SER A 359 -25.10 13.60 -17.40
N GLY A 360 -25.91 12.55 -17.37
CA GLY A 360 -27.23 12.57 -16.74
C GLY A 360 -28.25 13.47 -17.46
N ILE A 361 -29.42 13.64 -16.84
CA ILE A 361 -30.49 14.50 -17.34
C ILE A 361 -30.25 15.99 -16.99
N PRO A 362 -30.83 16.94 -17.74
CA PRO A 362 -30.83 18.34 -17.35
C PRO A 362 -31.52 18.56 -15.99
N VAL A 363 -31.07 19.54 -15.23
CA VAL A 363 -31.59 19.90 -13.91
C VAL A 363 -32.14 21.32 -13.93
N GLN A 364 -33.24 21.56 -13.21
CA GLN A 364 -33.82 22.88 -13.02
C GLN A 364 -33.14 23.60 -11.84
N LEU A 365 -32.78 24.87 -12.02
CA LEU A 365 -32.36 25.79 -10.95
C LEU A 365 -33.41 26.88 -10.78
N ASP A 366 -33.78 27.18 -9.54
CA ASP A 366 -34.80 28.16 -9.18
C ASP A 366 -34.67 28.59 -7.70
N GLU A 367 -35.51 29.53 -7.25
CA GLU A 367 -35.48 30.05 -5.89
C GLU A 367 -35.72 28.98 -4.81
N SER A 368 -36.47 27.90 -5.10
CA SER A 368 -36.77 26.85 -4.12
C SER A 368 -35.56 25.95 -3.81
N ASN A 369 -34.63 25.81 -4.77
CA ASN A 369 -33.33 25.16 -4.56
C ASN A 369 -32.20 26.17 -4.28
N GLY A 370 -32.52 27.44 -3.99
CA GLY A 370 -31.51 28.47 -3.74
C GLY A 370 -30.59 28.71 -4.94
N TRP A 371 -31.09 28.47 -6.16
CA TRP A 371 -30.35 28.57 -7.42
C TRP A 371 -29.09 27.70 -7.49
N THR A 372 -29.04 26.56 -6.79
CA THR A 372 -27.84 25.69 -6.73
C THR A 372 -28.15 24.20 -6.92
N LYS A 373 -27.18 23.47 -7.49
CA LYS A 373 -27.22 22.01 -7.64
C LYS A 373 -25.83 21.41 -7.45
N THR A 374 -25.72 20.45 -6.53
CA THR A 374 -24.59 19.51 -6.46
C THR A 374 -24.95 18.18 -7.12
N TRP A 375 -24.05 17.64 -7.94
CA TRP A 375 -24.06 16.26 -8.43
C TRP A 375 -22.96 15.48 -7.71
N ASP A 376 -23.36 14.57 -6.83
CA ASP A 376 -22.48 13.72 -6.03
C ASP A 376 -22.25 12.34 -6.68
N ASN A 377 -21.25 11.62 -6.18
CA ASN A 377 -20.91 10.25 -6.61
C ASN A 377 -20.58 10.13 -8.11
N LEU A 378 -20.13 11.22 -8.73
CA LEU A 378 -19.69 11.22 -10.13
C LEU A 378 -18.38 10.41 -10.27
N PRO A 379 -18.20 9.60 -11.33
CA PRO A 379 -16.91 8.97 -11.60
C PRO A 379 -15.78 10.01 -11.64
N LYS A 380 -14.62 9.71 -11.06
CA LYS A 380 -13.47 10.63 -11.09
C LYS A 380 -12.61 10.45 -12.35
N TYR A 381 -12.55 9.23 -12.87
CA TYR A 381 -11.73 8.82 -14.01
C TYR A 381 -12.54 8.04 -15.05
N ASP A 382 -12.16 8.17 -16.32
CA ASP A 382 -12.63 7.33 -17.44
C ASP A 382 -11.43 6.64 -18.13
N ALA A 383 -11.66 6.04 -19.30
CA ALA A 383 -10.61 5.37 -20.08
C ALA A 383 -9.53 6.33 -20.63
N ASN A 384 -9.76 7.65 -20.59
CA ASN A 384 -8.85 8.68 -21.09
C ASN A 384 -8.06 9.37 -19.96
N GLY A 385 -8.48 9.21 -18.70
CA GLY A 385 -7.81 9.77 -17.53
C GLY A 385 -8.79 10.45 -16.57
N LEU A 386 -8.39 11.60 -16.02
CA LEU A 386 -9.23 12.39 -15.11
C LEU A 386 -10.39 13.05 -15.88
N ILE A 387 -11.63 12.86 -15.44
CA ILE A 387 -12.80 13.45 -16.11
C ILE A 387 -12.87 14.94 -15.75
N GLN A 388 -12.73 15.79 -16.76
CA GLN A 388 -13.08 17.21 -16.62
C GLN A 388 -14.59 17.39 -16.77
N TYR A 389 -15.24 17.79 -15.69
CA TYR A 389 -16.66 18.11 -15.69
C TYR A 389 -16.89 19.58 -16.05
N THR A 390 -17.91 19.84 -16.87
CA THR A 390 -18.39 21.20 -17.17
C THR A 390 -19.91 21.25 -17.10
N VAL A 391 -20.49 22.42 -16.91
CA VAL A 391 -21.94 22.63 -16.91
C VAL A 391 -22.27 23.72 -17.94
N LYS A 392 -23.44 23.64 -18.57
CA LYS A 392 -23.97 24.67 -19.49
C LYS A 392 -25.42 24.98 -19.16
N GLU A 393 -25.84 26.23 -19.37
CA GLU A 393 -27.25 26.56 -19.43
C GLU A 393 -27.83 26.08 -20.77
N VAL A 394 -28.97 25.39 -20.74
CA VAL A 394 -29.54 24.73 -21.93
C VAL A 394 -30.29 25.73 -22.82
N ASN A 395 -30.95 26.72 -22.20
CA ASN A 395 -31.66 27.79 -22.87
C ASN A 395 -31.44 29.09 -22.07
N VAL A 396 -30.58 29.97 -22.58
CA VAL A 396 -30.38 31.31 -21.98
C VAL A 396 -31.67 32.13 -22.16
N PRO A 397 -32.18 32.81 -21.13
CA PRO A 397 -33.39 33.62 -21.23
C PRO A 397 -33.25 34.77 -22.24
N LYS A 398 -34.35 35.09 -22.92
CA LYS A 398 -34.41 36.30 -23.76
C LYS A 398 -34.18 37.54 -22.89
N GLU A 399 -33.47 38.54 -23.43
CA GLU A 399 -33.01 39.75 -22.73
C GLU A 399 -31.88 39.51 -21.71
N TYR A 400 -31.22 38.34 -21.77
CA TYR A 400 -30.02 37.99 -21.00
C TYR A 400 -28.92 37.38 -21.90
N THR A 401 -27.67 37.49 -21.45
CA THR A 401 -26.51 36.70 -21.89
C THR A 401 -25.96 35.90 -20.72
N ASP A 402 -25.44 34.70 -20.97
CA ASP A 402 -24.77 33.90 -19.96
C ASP A 402 -23.25 34.11 -19.96
N SER A 403 -22.63 33.88 -18.81
CA SER A 403 -21.20 33.62 -18.69
C SER A 403 -20.98 32.51 -17.66
N ILE A 404 -19.94 31.70 -17.85
CA ILE A 404 -19.62 30.57 -16.99
C ILE A 404 -18.21 30.76 -16.44
N THR A 405 -18.10 30.75 -15.11
CA THR A 405 -16.84 30.80 -14.38
C THR A 405 -16.70 29.56 -13.51
N THR A 406 -15.46 29.16 -13.24
CA THR A 406 -15.14 28.10 -12.28
C THR A 406 -14.13 28.66 -11.29
N ASP A 407 -14.42 28.54 -10.00
CA ASP A 407 -13.47 28.90 -8.94
C ASP A 407 -12.28 27.91 -8.97
N PRO A 408 -11.02 28.38 -9.18
CA PRO A 408 -9.86 27.50 -9.24
C PRO A 408 -9.46 26.88 -7.90
N ALA A 409 -9.96 27.41 -6.77
CA ALA A 409 -9.68 26.89 -5.43
C ALA A 409 -10.70 25.84 -4.96
N THR A 410 -11.99 26.01 -5.29
CA THR A 410 -13.06 25.09 -4.86
C THR A 410 -13.59 24.17 -5.96
N GLY A 411 -13.35 24.49 -7.24
CA GLY A 411 -13.96 23.81 -8.38
C GLY A 411 -15.44 24.12 -8.59
N GLU A 412 -16.01 25.08 -7.83
CA GLU A 412 -17.41 25.46 -7.96
C GLU A 412 -17.67 26.25 -9.26
N ILE A 413 -18.72 25.86 -9.99
CA ILE A 413 -19.09 26.49 -11.26
C ILE A 413 -20.18 27.53 -10.98
N THR A 414 -19.98 28.78 -11.42
CA THR A 414 -21.02 29.81 -11.38
C THR A 414 -21.42 30.19 -12.80
N ILE A 415 -22.71 30.05 -13.11
CA ILE A 415 -23.30 30.53 -14.37
C ILE A 415 -24.01 31.85 -14.07
N THR A 416 -23.51 32.97 -14.60
CA THR A 416 -24.10 34.30 -14.40
C THR A 416 -24.94 34.68 -15.61
N ASN A 417 -26.24 34.97 -15.42
CA ASN A 417 -27.04 35.64 -16.44
C ASN A 417 -26.96 37.14 -16.23
N THR A 418 -26.37 37.85 -17.19
CA THR A 418 -26.33 39.32 -17.23
C THR A 418 -27.43 39.83 -18.13
N ARG A 419 -28.17 40.83 -17.67
CA ARG A 419 -29.28 41.42 -18.42
C ARG A 419 -28.76 42.32 -19.55
N THR A 420 -29.34 42.20 -20.75
CA THR A 420 -28.88 42.90 -21.97
C THR A 420 -29.57 44.24 -22.22
N SER A 421 -30.31 44.78 -21.23
CA SER A 421 -30.86 46.12 -21.35
C SER A 421 -29.73 47.15 -21.24
N THR A 422 -29.78 48.18 -22.07
CA THR A 422 -28.92 49.38 -21.95
C THR A 422 -29.73 50.63 -21.61
N LYS A 423 -31.03 50.46 -21.29
CA LYS A 423 -31.99 51.55 -21.11
C LYS A 423 -32.58 51.59 -19.70
N GLY A 424 -32.86 52.81 -19.24
CA GLY A 424 -33.78 53.09 -18.15
C GLY A 424 -34.93 53.98 -18.65
N LYS A 425 -35.75 54.46 -17.73
CA LYS A 425 -36.85 55.39 -18.03
C LYS A 425 -36.58 56.77 -17.44
N LEU A 426 -36.71 57.79 -18.29
CA LEU A 426 -36.82 59.19 -17.88
C LEU A 426 -38.31 59.57 -17.86
N VAL A 427 -38.83 59.98 -16.71
CA VAL A 427 -40.20 60.49 -16.57
C VAL A 427 -40.13 61.97 -16.29
N LEU A 428 -40.43 62.77 -17.32
CA LEU A 428 -40.50 64.23 -17.22
C LEU A 428 -41.94 64.64 -16.94
N THR A 429 -42.15 65.54 -15.99
CA THR A 429 -43.47 66.04 -15.63
C THR A 429 -43.49 67.54 -15.46
N LYS A 430 -44.61 68.17 -15.80
CA LYS A 430 -44.81 69.63 -15.68
C LYS A 430 -46.10 69.95 -14.95
N THR A 431 -46.04 70.94 -14.07
CA THR A 431 -47.20 71.57 -13.44
C THR A 431 -47.18 73.07 -13.77
N VAL A 432 -48.33 73.63 -14.11
CA VAL A 432 -48.52 75.07 -14.34
C VAL A 432 -49.43 75.61 -13.25
N VAL A 433 -48.97 76.65 -12.56
CA VAL A 433 -49.64 77.27 -11.40
C VAL A 433 -49.96 78.73 -11.72
N GLY A 434 -51.15 79.19 -11.36
CA GLY A 434 -51.73 80.45 -11.81
C GLY A 434 -52.96 80.23 -12.69
N ASP A 435 -53.62 81.31 -13.10
CA ASP A 435 -54.84 81.29 -13.93
C ASP A 435 -54.52 81.34 -15.44
N VAL A 436 -53.55 80.51 -15.86
CA VAL A 436 -53.14 80.29 -17.26
C VAL A 436 -54.09 79.28 -17.92
N ASP A 437 -54.55 79.52 -19.15
CA ASP A 437 -55.36 78.53 -19.86
C ASP A 437 -54.54 77.32 -20.32
N LYS A 438 -55.19 76.15 -20.35
CA LYS A 438 -54.56 74.90 -20.79
C LYS A 438 -53.98 75.01 -22.21
N ALA A 439 -54.69 75.61 -23.15
CA ALA A 439 -54.25 75.75 -24.53
C ALA A 439 -53.16 76.83 -24.68
N GLU A 440 -53.17 77.89 -23.86
CA GLU A 440 -52.08 78.87 -23.81
C GLU A 440 -50.76 78.19 -23.40
N ALA A 441 -50.79 77.41 -22.31
CA ALA A 441 -49.65 76.63 -21.84
C ALA A 441 -49.18 75.57 -22.87
N GLU A 442 -50.11 74.83 -23.51
CA GLU A 442 -49.78 73.77 -24.46
C GLU A 442 -49.13 74.26 -25.77
N ASN A 443 -49.48 75.46 -26.24
CA ASN A 443 -48.86 76.04 -27.44
C ASN A 443 -47.46 76.61 -27.17
N VAL A 444 -47.24 77.16 -25.97
CA VAL A 444 -45.99 77.83 -25.60
C VAL A 444 -44.95 76.84 -25.08
N ILE A 445 -45.26 76.07 -24.04
CA ILE A 445 -44.24 75.43 -23.20
C ILE A 445 -43.54 74.27 -23.93
N LYS A 446 -42.20 74.31 -23.96
CA LYS A 446 -41.36 73.30 -24.65
C LYS A 446 -40.11 72.95 -23.86
N PHE A 447 -39.81 71.65 -23.82
CA PHE A 447 -38.62 71.06 -23.22
C PHE A 447 -37.67 70.57 -24.31
N LYS A 448 -36.37 70.78 -24.11
CA LYS A 448 -35.28 70.17 -24.87
C LYS A 448 -34.57 69.17 -23.95
N ILE A 449 -34.44 67.92 -24.39
CA ILE A 449 -33.71 66.88 -23.67
C ILE A 449 -32.45 66.58 -24.46
N THR A 450 -31.28 66.80 -23.84
CA THR A 450 -29.95 66.63 -24.44
C THR A 450 -29.21 65.48 -23.76
N ASP A 451 -28.51 64.63 -24.50
CA ASP A 451 -27.66 63.55 -23.97
C ASP A 451 -26.19 63.99 -23.77
N GLU A 452 -25.38 63.16 -23.10
CA GLU A 452 -23.93 63.38 -22.90
C GLU A 452 -23.12 63.56 -24.20
N ALA A 453 -23.64 63.12 -25.35
CA ALA A 453 -23.00 63.30 -26.65
C ALA A 453 -23.48 64.56 -27.40
N GLY A 454 -24.37 65.36 -26.80
CA GLY A 454 -24.92 66.59 -27.36
C GLY A 454 -26.09 66.40 -28.32
N ASN A 455 -26.57 65.17 -28.53
CA ASN A 455 -27.79 64.94 -29.31
C ASN A 455 -28.98 65.48 -28.51
N SER A 456 -29.91 66.19 -29.16
CA SER A 456 -31.07 66.74 -28.46
C SER A 456 -32.38 66.59 -29.23
N GLU A 457 -33.44 66.38 -28.46
CA GLU A 457 -34.82 66.21 -28.90
C GLU A 457 -35.68 67.28 -28.21
N THR A 458 -36.66 67.84 -28.92
CA THR A 458 -37.58 68.86 -28.39
C THR A 458 -39.00 68.31 -28.30
N TYR A 459 -39.66 68.57 -27.17
CA TYR A 459 -41.01 68.13 -26.84
C TYR A 459 -41.86 69.35 -26.42
N ALA A 460 -43.07 69.46 -26.97
CA ALA A 460 -44.08 70.40 -26.49
C ALA A 460 -44.99 69.74 -25.46
N LEU A 461 -45.74 70.50 -24.65
CA LEU A 461 -46.70 69.90 -23.71
C LEU A 461 -47.80 69.08 -24.37
N THR A 462 -48.05 69.25 -25.68
CA THR A 462 -48.93 68.37 -26.47
C THR A 462 -48.41 66.94 -26.61
N ASP A 463 -47.11 66.71 -26.39
CA ASP A 463 -46.50 65.38 -26.39
C ASP A 463 -46.63 64.67 -25.02
N PHE A 464 -47.11 65.40 -24.00
CA PHE A 464 -47.28 64.91 -22.63
C PHE A 464 -48.72 64.46 -22.37
N GLN A 465 -48.90 63.39 -21.61
CA GLN A 465 -50.20 62.97 -21.10
C GLN A 465 -50.63 63.89 -19.96
N TYR A 466 -51.73 64.63 -20.14
CA TYR A 466 -52.28 65.54 -19.14
C TYR A 466 -53.32 64.87 -18.22
N ASP A 467 -53.04 64.84 -16.92
CA ASP A 467 -53.99 64.44 -15.89
C ASP A 467 -54.80 65.65 -15.40
N VAL A 468 -56.11 65.63 -15.71
CA VAL A 468 -57.05 66.72 -15.39
C VAL A 468 -57.30 66.86 -13.88
N SER A 469 -57.12 65.79 -13.10
CA SER A 469 -57.42 65.78 -11.66
C SER A 469 -56.30 66.40 -10.81
N THR A 470 -55.06 66.26 -11.27
CA THR A 470 -53.84 66.78 -10.64
C THR A 470 -53.26 68.01 -11.36
N LYS A 471 -53.87 68.41 -12.49
CA LYS A 471 -53.39 69.46 -13.42
C LYS A 471 -51.96 69.23 -13.91
N LYS A 472 -51.55 67.97 -14.08
CA LYS A 472 -50.15 67.58 -14.28
C LYS A 472 -49.92 66.93 -15.64
N TYR A 473 -48.93 67.41 -16.38
CA TYR A 473 -48.43 66.81 -17.62
C TYR A 473 -47.36 65.76 -17.30
N THR A 474 -47.36 64.62 -17.99
CA THR A 474 -46.38 63.53 -17.83
C THR A 474 -45.92 62.96 -19.18
N LEU A 475 -44.60 62.85 -19.37
CA LEU A 475 -43.94 62.25 -20.53
C LEU A 475 -42.98 61.15 -20.04
N GLU A 476 -43.12 59.94 -20.57
CA GLU A 476 -42.23 58.80 -20.25
C GLU A 476 -41.37 58.43 -21.46
N LEU A 477 -40.05 58.30 -21.27
CA LEU A 477 -39.08 58.03 -22.33
C LEU A 477 -38.13 56.89 -21.95
N ASP A 478 -38.09 55.81 -22.75
CA ASP A 478 -37.11 54.73 -22.62
C ASP A 478 -35.76 55.15 -23.25
N LYS A 479 -34.91 55.78 -22.43
CA LYS A 479 -33.61 56.35 -22.82
C LYS A 479 -32.44 55.42 -22.46
N PRO A 480 -31.36 55.39 -23.26
CA PRO A 480 -30.09 54.78 -22.84
C PRO A 480 -29.65 55.28 -21.46
N ALA A 481 -28.96 54.44 -20.68
CA ALA A 481 -28.36 54.87 -19.43
C ALA A 481 -27.21 55.86 -19.67
N GLY A 482 -27.12 56.88 -18.81
CA GLY A 482 -26.30 58.07 -18.99
C GLY A 482 -27.01 59.31 -18.44
N THR A 483 -26.32 60.45 -18.43
CA THR A 483 -26.83 61.73 -17.95
C THR A 483 -27.58 62.47 -19.07
N TYR A 484 -28.66 63.15 -18.71
CA TYR A 484 -29.43 64.00 -19.60
C TYR A 484 -29.61 65.38 -18.99
N THR A 485 -29.47 66.41 -19.80
CA THR A 485 -29.86 67.79 -19.45
C THR A 485 -31.26 68.04 -20.01
N ILE A 486 -32.21 68.34 -19.13
CA ILE A 486 -33.58 68.72 -19.45
C ILE A 486 -33.70 70.23 -19.30
N GLU A 487 -33.86 70.93 -20.42
CA GLU A 487 -33.97 72.38 -20.49
C GLU A 487 -35.39 72.81 -20.87
N GLU A 488 -35.96 73.73 -20.10
CA GLU A 488 -37.20 74.43 -20.43
C GLU A 488 -36.88 75.63 -21.33
N ILE A 489 -37.00 75.42 -22.64
CA ILE A 489 -36.52 76.36 -23.67
C ILE A 489 -37.56 77.41 -24.10
N GLN A 490 -38.85 77.15 -23.84
CA GLN A 490 -39.95 78.10 -24.05
C GLN A 490 -40.92 77.96 -22.88
N TYR A 491 -41.25 79.10 -22.26
CA TYR A 491 -42.04 79.19 -21.02
C TYR A 491 -42.72 80.56 -20.84
N ASP A 492 -42.29 81.62 -21.53
CA ASP A 492 -42.93 82.94 -21.44
C ASP A 492 -44.25 82.95 -22.23
N ILE A 493 -45.37 83.18 -21.54
CA ILE A 493 -46.74 83.13 -22.10
C ILE A 493 -47.30 84.56 -22.18
N ASP A 494 -47.72 84.98 -23.37
CA ASP A 494 -48.28 86.32 -23.61
C ASP A 494 -49.42 86.65 -22.61
N GLY A 495 -49.30 87.79 -21.92
CA GLY A 495 -50.27 88.25 -20.92
C GLY A 495 -50.03 87.76 -19.48
N TYR A 496 -48.95 87.03 -19.22
CA TYR A 496 -48.56 86.59 -17.88
C TYR A 496 -47.09 86.96 -17.56
N GLU A 497 -46.80 87.15 -16.28
CA GLU A 497 -45.45 87.33 -15.75
C GLU A 497 -45.01 86.03 -15.07
N THR A 498 -43.83 85.53 -15.45
CA THR A 498 -43.28 84.23 -14.98
C THR A 498 -42.68 84.37 -13.58
N SER A 499 -43.51 84.29 -12.53
CA SER A 499 -43.13 84.52 -11.13
C SER A 499 -42.08 83.55 -10.60
N SER A 500 -42.09 82.28 -11.02
CA SER A 500 -40.96 81.37 -10.81
C SER A 500 -41.00 80.14 -11.74
N ILE A 501 -39.81 79.63 -12.07
CA ILE A 501 -39.61 78.31 -12.71
C ILE A 501 -38.74 77.48 -11.79
N LYS A 502 -39.23 76.30 -11.41
CA LYS A 502 -38.59 75.43 -10.43
C LYS A 502 -38.58 73.98 -10.89
N TYR A 503 -37.54 73.22 -10.54
CA TYR A 503 -37.46 71.80 -10.84
C TYR A 503 -37.10 70.95 -9.60
N VAL A 504 -37.37 69.65 -9.68
CA VAL A 504 -36.86 68.63 -8.77
C VAL A 504 -36.51 67.36 -9.55
N VAL A 505 -35.43 66.69 -9.15
CA VAL A 505 -34.97 65.41 -9.71
C VAL A 505 -35.04 64.34 -8.64
N GLY A 506 -35.63 63.18 -8.98
CA GLY A 506 -35.89 62.09 -8.06
C GLY A 506 -36.72 62.53 -6.85
N THR A 507 -36.19 62.33 -5.65
CA THR A 507 -36.75 62.79 -4.37
C THR A 507 -35.95 63.93 -3.75
N GLY A 508 -35.20 64.69 -4.56
CA GLY A 508 -34.38 65.80 -4.11
C GLY A 508 -35.16 67.02 -3.59
N LEU A 509 -34.42 68.05 -3.19
CA LEU A 509 -35.02 69.37 -2.92
C LEU A 509 -35.40 70.06 -4.24
N GLN A 510 -36.46 70.86 -4.19
CA GLN A 510 -36.83 71.77 -5.27
C GLN A 510 -35.74 72.85 -5.43
N LYS A 511 -35.38 73.15 -6.67
CA LYS A 511 -34.40 74.17 -7.05
C LYS A 511 -35.05 75.17 -8.01
N ASP A 512 -34.66 76.43 -7.94
CA ASP A 512 -35.00 77.43 -8.94
C ASP A 512 -34.16 77.24 -10.20
N GLY A 513 -34.77 77.40 -11.39
CA GLY A 513 -34.05 77.36 -12.67
C GLY A 513 -34.75 76.58 -13.77
N LYS A 514 -34.36 76.88 -15.02
CA LYS A 514 -34.93 76.34 -16.27
C LYS A 514 -34.23 75.08 -16.78
N SER A 515 -33.22 74.56 -16.08
CA SER A 515 -32.43 73.40 -16.52
C SER A 515 -32.14 72.45 -15.38
N ALA A 516 -32.31 71.15 -15.63
CA ALA A 516 -32.16 70.05 -14.69
C ALA A 516 -31.31 68.92 -15.28
N GLU A 517 -30.32 68.44 -14.54
CA GLU A 517 -29.55 67.25 -14.90
C GLU A 517 -30.11 66.00 -14.22
N ALA A 518 -30.31 64.92 -14.98
CA ALA A 518 -30.84 63.66 -14.49
C ALA A 518 -30.11 62.45 -15.11
N THR A 519 -29.57 61.58 -14.26
CA THR A 519 -28.95 60.32 -14.69
C THR A 519 -30.01 59.23 -14.84
N VAL A 520 -30.13 58.69 -16.06
CA VAL A 520 -30.91 57.48 -16.34
C VAL A 520 -30.02 56.27 -16.05
N VAL A 521 -30.52 55.32 -15.25
CA VAL A 521 -29.81 54.08 -14.91
C VAL A 521 -30.58 52.89 -15.49
N VAL A 522 -29.87 51.86 -15.94
CA VAL A 522 -30.44 50.66 -16.58
C VAL A 522 -31.49 50.00 -15.67
N ASP A 523 -32.68 49.77 -16.24
CA ASP A 523 -33.85 49.20 -15.56
C ASP A 523 -34.38 50.01 -14.36
N GLU A 524 -34.01 51.28 -14.26
CA GLU A 524 -34.52 52.21 -13.23
C GLU A 524 -35.38 53.32 -13.84
N THR A 525 -36.07 54.08 -13.00
CA THR A 525 -36.91 55.22 -13.42
C THR A 525 -36.48 56.48 -12.68
N VAL A 526 -35.88 57.42 -13.40
CA VAL A 526 -35.58 58.76 -12.88
C VAL A 526 -36.76 59.69 -13.20
N ASN A 527 -37.26 60.38 -12.17
CA ASN A 527 -38.34 61.35 -12.30
C ASN A 527 -37.74 62.76 -12.31
N VAL A 528 -38.23 63.62 -13.19
CA VAL A 528 -37.92 65.05 -13.22
C VAL A 528 -39.26 65.80 -13.23
N ALA A 529 -39.44 66.76 -12.33
CA ALA A 529 -40.67 67.52 -12.25
C ALA A 529 -40.40 69.02 -12.25
N PHE A 530 -40.91 69.71 -13.26
CA PHE A 530 -40.92 71.17 -13.37
C PHE A 530 -42.26 71.73 -12.87
N VAL A 531 -42.19 72.89 -12.21
CA VAL A 531 -43.33 73.63 -11.66
C VAL A 531 -43.11 75.10 -11.94
N ASP A 532 -44.01 75.69 -12.72
CA ASP A 532 -43.99 77.13 -12.99
C ASP A 532 -45.15 77.81 -12.31
N THR A 533 -44.91 79.04 -11.85
CA THR A 533 -45.92 79.94 -11.32
C THR A 533 -45.97 81.18 -12.19
N TYR A 534 -47.17 81.59 -12.56
CA TYR A 534 -47.45 82.72 -13.41
C TYR A 534 -48.50 83.63 -12.78
N ASP A 535 -48.23 84.93 -12.77
CA ASP A 535 -49.20 85.97 -12.38
C ASP A 535 -49.75 86.65 -13.64
N LYS A 536 -51.07 86.91 -13.68
CA LYS A 536 -51.73 87.46 -14.87
C LYS A 536 -51.55 88.98 -14.93
N ILE A 537 -51.02 89.49 -16.03
CA ILE A 537 -50.73 90.93 -16.20
C ILE A 537 -52.04 91.68 -16.39
N THR A 538 -52.40 92.52 -15.42
CA THR A 538 -53.61 93.35 -15.45
C THR A 538 -53.32 94.80 -15.81
N THR A 539 -53.30 95.11 -17.11
CA THR A 539 -53.11 96.47 -17.62
C THR A 539 -54.25 97.39 -17.18
N THR A 540 -53.95 98.40 -16.36
CA THR A 540 -54.90 99.47 -16.02
C THR A 540 -54.61 100.69 -16.89
N GLU A 541 -55.37 100.88 -17.97
CA GLU A 541 -55.31 102.12 -18.75
C GLU A 541 -55.89 103.28 -17.93
N ASN A 542 -55.15 104.39 -17.84
CA ASN A 542 -55.59 105.60 -17.16
C ASN A 542 -55.49 106.79 -18.11
N THR A 543 -56.56 107.03 -18.88
CA THR A 543 -56.64 108.12 -19.86
C THR A 543 -56.80 109.48 -19.17
N THR A 544 -56.05 110.49 -19.60
CA THR A 544 -56.29 111.90 -19.20
C THR A 544 -55.89 112.84 -20.33
N GLU A 545 -56.72 113.86 -20.60
CA GLU A 545 -56.60 114.81 -21.70
C GLU A 545 -56.47 116.26 -21.15
N VAL A 546 -56.39 117.25 -22.05
CA VAL A 546 -56.48 118.73 -21.85
C VAL A 546 -55.14 119.50 -21.81
N THR A 547 -55.19 120.76 -22.25
CA THR A 547 -54.14 121.47 -23.01
C THR A 547 -53.67 122.81 -22.40
N THR A 548 -52.35 122.94 -22.22
CA THR A 548 -51.47 124.10 -22.54
C THR A 548 -51.84 125.57 -22.20
N THR A 549 -50.97 126.22 -21.39
CA THR A 549 -50.53 127.67 -21.41
C THR A 549 -51.54 128.79 -21.02
N THR A 550 -51.16 130.01 -20.56
CA THR A 550 -49.85 130.73 -20.35
C THR A 550 -49.95 131.78 -19.20
N GLU A 551 -48.81 132.19 -18.60
CA GLU A 551 -48.44 133.58 -18.12
C GLU A 551 -49.31 134.34 -17.07
N ASP A 552 -48.83 135.30 -16.26
CA ASP A 552 -47.52 135.99 -16.11
C ASP A 552 -47.30 136.59 -14.68
N THR A 553 -46.19 137.32 -14.47
CA THR A 553 -45.89 138.46 -13.56
C THR A 553 -45.25 138.29 -12.15
N THR A 554 -43.91 138.52 -12.12
CA THR A 554 -43.13 139.44 -11.23
C THR A 554 -43.03 139.28 -9.69
N GLU A 555 -41.89 139.50 -9.01
CA GLU A 555 -40.45 139.75 -9.38
C GLU A 555 -39.54 139.76 -8.11
N ILE A 556 -38.20 139.89 -8.29
CA ILE A 556 -37.14 140.37 -7.35
C ILE A 556 -36.55 139.36 -6.34
N THR A 557 -35.24 139.21 -6.08
CA THR A 557 -33.90 139.21 -6.79
C THR A 557 -32.89 138.52 -5.80
N THR A 558 -31.63 138.10 -6.05
CA THR A 558 -30.47 138.49 -6.90
C THR A 558 -29.47 137.31 -7.09
N THR A 559 -28.79 137.20 -8.26
CA THR A 559 -27.39 136.76 -8.60
C THR A 559 -26.64 135.63 -7.80
N THR A 560 -25.72 134.79 -8.34
CA THR A 560 -24.83 134.84 -9.55
C THR A 560 -24.30 133.43 -9.99
N GLU A 561 -23.90 133.27 -11.27
CA GLU A 561 -22.77 132.52 -11.93
C GLU A 561 -21.95 131.37 -11.24
N ASP A 562 -21.29 130.40 -11.91
CA ASP A 562 -21.28 129.82 -13.30
C ASP A 562 -20.26 128.62 -13.41
N THR A 563 -20.25 127.82 -14.51
CA THR A 563 -19.17 126.87 -15.03
C THR A 563 -18.71 125.64 -14.17
N THR A 564 -18.05 124.53 -14.63
CA THR A 564 -17.53 123.94 -15.91
C THR A 564 -17.33 122.39 -15.72
N GLU A 565 -17.75 121.45 -16.60
CA GLU A 565 -17.09 120.75 -17.76
C GLU A 565 -16.32 119.39 -17.56
N ILE A 566 -16.41 118.48 -18.57
CA ILE A 566 -15.38 117.50 -19.10
C ILE A 566 -15.00 116.23 -18.25
N THR A 567 -14.79 114.96 -18.73
CA THR A 567 -14.93 114.18 -20.02
C THR A 567 -14.96 112.62 -19.82
N THR A 568 -15.10 111.86 -20.93
CA THR A 568 -15.04 110.39 -21.23
C THR A 568 -13.76 109.61 -20.76
N THR A 569 -13.55 108.27 -20.87
CA THR A 569 -13.63 107.35 -22.06
C THR A 569 -13.51 105.82 -21.74
N THR A 570 -14.29 104.99 -22.48
CA THR A 570 -14.28 103.57 -22.99
C THR A 570 -13.29 102.42 -22.55
N GLU A 571 -13.80 101.17 -22.65
CA GLU A 571 -13.20 99.86 -23.15
C GLU A 571 -12.47 98.81 -22.25
N ASP A 572 -13.20 97.69 -21.96
CA ASP A 572 -12.99 96.25 -22.31
C ASP A 572 -12.00 95.22 -21.66
N THR A 573 -12.50 93.96 -21.59
CA THR A 573 -11.89 92.58 -21.56
C THR A 573 -10.95 91.98 -20.45
N THR A 574 -11.24 90.69 -20.17
CA THR A 574 -10.35 89.51 -19.88
C THR A 574 -9.71 89.21 -18.49
N GLU A 575 -10.30 88.20 -17.82
CA GLU A 575 -9.73 86.85 -17.48
C GLU A 575 -8.95 86.46 -16.17
N ILE A 576 -9.37 85.27 -15.67
CA ILE A 576 -8.84 84.20 -14.77
C ILE A 576 -8.02 84.42 -13.45
N THR A 577 -8.51 83.68 -12.42
CA THR A 577 -7.81 82.80 -11.42
C THR A 577 -7.48 83.23 -9.97
N THR A 578 -7.81 82.29 -9.07
CA THR A 578 -7.22 81.94 -7.74
C THR A 578 -7.32 82.88 -6.53
N THR A 579 -7.77 82.29 -5.41
CA THR A 579 -7.55 82.66 -4.00
C THR A 579 -7.80 81.35 -3.20
N THR A 580 -6.84 80.64 -2.57
CA THR A 580 -5.90 80.92 -1.45
C THR A 580 -6.42 80.38 -0.09
N GLU A 581 -5.48 79.96 0.77
CA GLU A 581 -5.58 79.24 2.07
C GLU A 581 -6.37 80.02 3.17
N ASP A 582 -6.80 79.46 4.32
CA ASP A 582 -6.08 78.70 5.39
C ASP A 582 -6.93 77.56 6.00
N THR A 583 -6.44 76.33 6.27
CA THR A 583 -5.45 75.82 7.27
C THR A 583 -5.90 75.81 8.75
N THR A 584 -5.83 74.64 9.40
CA THR A 584 -5.00 74.34 10.62
C THR A 584 -5.29 72.94 11.23
N GLU A 585 -4.23 72.12 11.38
CA GLU A 585 -3.88 71.22 12.52
C GLU A 585 -4.87 70.09 13.00
N VAL A 586 -4.50 68.96 13.64
CA VAL A 586 -3.25 68.32 14.14
C VAL A 586 -3.57 66.81 14.41
N THR A 587 -2.73 65.75 14.36
CA THR A 587 -1.45 65.36 13.70
C THR A 587 -1.28 63.81 13.79
N THR A 588 -0.30 63.23 13.09
CA THR A 588 0.47 61.98 13.40
C THR A 588 -0.22 60.60 13.52
N GLU A 589 0.20 59.65 12.65
CA GLU A 589 1.15 58.56 13.01
C GLU A 589 1.91 58.08 11.74
N THR A 590 2.97 57.25 11.88
CA THR A 590 3.95 56.83 10.85
C THR A 590 3.99 55.28 10.68
N GLU A 591 4.89 54.54 10.01
CA GLU A 591 6.24 54.70 9.40
C GLU A 591 6.48 53.41 8.53
N ASP A 592 7.19 53.30 7.40
CA ASP A 592 7.85 54.19 6.41
C ASP A 592 7.82 53.48 5.02
N THR A 593 8.08 54.18 3.91
CA THR A 593 8.54 53.57 2.64
C THR A 593 9.63 54.41 1.97
N THR A 594 10.83 53.85 1.86
CA THR A 594 12.00 54.50 1.23
C THR A 594 12.40 53.82 -0.09
N GLU A 595 12.46 54.59 -1.18
CA GLU A 595 13.11 54.20 -2.44
C GLU A 595 14.62 54.54 -2.42
N THR A 596 15.42 53.74 -3.11
CA THR A 596 16.73 54.17 -3.65
C THR A 596 17.01 53.46 -4.97
N GLU A 597 17.24 54.22 -6.04
CA GLU A 597 17.98 53.73 -7.20
C GLU A 597 19.49 53.70 -6.88
N ASP A 598 20.26 52.83 -7.55
CA ASP A 598 21.12 53.24 -8.68
C ASP A 598 21.68 51.99 -9.41
N THR A 599 22.36 52.25 -10.51
CA THR A 599 22.93 51.35 -11.51
C THR A 599 24.35 50.88 -11.19
N THR A 600 24.78 49.76 -11.79
CA THR A 600 26.10 49.66 -12.49
C THR A 600 26.25 48.33 -13.25
N GLU A 601 27.04 48.36 -14.32
CA GLU A 601 27.53 47.15 -15.03
C GLU A 601 28.74 46.53 -14.29
N ILE A 602 29.14 45.30 -14.69
CA ILE A 602 30.54 44.95 -15.02
C ILE A 602 30.58 43.55 -15.69
N THR A 603 31.57 43.33 -16.55
CA THR A 603 31.74 42.15 -17.41
C THR A 603 32.52 40.99 -16.77
N THR A 604 32.40 39.79 -17.34
CA THR A 604 33.52 38.84 -17.41
C THR A 604 33.38 37.91 -18.63
N THR A 605 34.48 37.57 -19.29
CA THR A 605 34.54 36.76 -20.52
C THR A 605 35.24 35.40 -20.31
N GLU A 606 35.22 34.59 -21.36
CA GLU A 606 35.76 33.21 -21.45
C GLU A 606 37.25 33.07 -21.08
N ASP A 607 37.65 31.86 -20.64
CA ASP A 607 38.82 31.17 -21.20
C ASP A 607 38.71 29.63 -21.03
N LYS A 608 39.26 28.85 -21.99
CA LYS A 608 39.43 27.38 -21.93
C LYS A 608 40.42 26.85 -22.99
N PRO A 609 41.43 26.04 -22.60
CA PRO A 609 42.21 25.21 -23.54
C PRO A 609 41.70 23.75 -23.73
N SER A 610 41.82 23.26 -24.98
CA SER A 610 42.35 21.97 -25.50
C SER A 610 42.72 20.79 -24.57
N THR A 611 42.70 19.48 -24.94
CA THR A 611 42.25 18.68 -26.13
C THR A 611 42.15 17.16 -25.76
N PRO A 612 41.66 16.23 -26.64
CA PRO A 612 41.30 14.82 -26.31
C PRO A 612 42.41 13.80 -26.75
N PRO A 613 42.26 12.47 -27.05
CA PRO A 613 41.13 11.56 -27.42
C PRO A 613 40.80 10.48 -26.32
N ASP A 614 39.81 9.57 -26.39
CA ASP A 614 39.48 8.61 -27.47
C ASP A 614 38.01 8.11 -27.55
N THR A 615 37.73 7.20 -28.49
CA THR A 615 36.40 6.90 -29.11
C THR A 615 35.80 5.51 -28.74
N PRO A 616 34.68 5.02 -29.32
CA PRO A 616 33.29 5.55 -29.32
C PRO A 616 32.19 4.47 -29.02
N LYS A 617 30.90 4.87 -28.81
CA LYS A 617 29.71 4.15 -29.39
C LYS A 617 28.34 4.84 -29.22
N THR A 618 27.45 4.45 -30.13
CA THR A 618 25.97 4.62 -30.21
C THR A 618 25.21 4.23 -28.94
N GLY A 619 23.99 4.72 -28.67
CA GLY A 619 23.09 5.61 -29.43
C GLY A 619 21.68 5.63 -28.80
N ASP A 620 20.80 6.53 -29.27
CA ASP A 620 19.35 6.70 -29.00
C ASP A 620 18.76 6.29 -27.63
N ASP A 621 18.25 7.27 -26.84
CA ASP A 621 16.80 7.32 -26.55
C ASP A 621 16.34 8.70 -26.00
N ALA A 622 15.03 8.93 -25.98
CA ALA A 622 14.38 10.19 -25.58
C ALA A 622 14.09 10.30 -24.05
N PRO A 623 13.84 11.52 -23.48
CA PRO A 623 13.96 11.73 -22.04
C PRO A 623 12.72 11.32 -21.21
N LEU A 624 12.98 10.76 -20.02
CA LEU A 624 11.99 10.55 -18.97
C LEU A 624 12.02 11.69 -17.94
N MET A 625 10.82 12.14 -17.53
CA MET A 625 10.61 13.23 -16.59
C MET A 625 10.54 12.70 -15.14
N PRO A 626 11.37 13.19 -14.19
CA PRO A 626 11.33 12.73 -12.81
C PRO A 626 10.32 13.51 -11.97
N LEU A 627 9.42 12.82 -11.29
CA LEU A 627 8.58 13.38 -10.23
C LEU A 627 8.55 12.43 -9.04
N VAL A 628 9.52 12.61 -8.12
CA VAL A 628 9.67 11.81 -6.90
C VAL A 628 9.71 12.76 -5.71
N ILE A 629 8.65 12.73 -4.90
CA ILE A 629 8.67 13.28 -3.54
C ILE A 629 8.26 12.16 -2.58
N LEU A 630 9.28 11.58 -1.95
CA LEU A 630 9.13 10.54 -0.94
C LEU A 630 8.91 11.19 0.43
N PHE A 631 7.73 11.01 1.02
CA PHE A 631 7.50 11.40 2.40
C PHE A 631 8.25 10.46 3.36
N MET A 632 9.26 10.99 4.07
CA MET A 632 9.84 10.34 5.24
C MET A 632 9.48 11.11 6.51
N LEU A 633 9.15 10.38 7.57
CA LEU A 633 9.01 10.95 8.91
C LEU A 633 10.39 11.20 9.53
N SER A 634 10.53 12.29 10.29
CA SER A 634 11.43 12.34 11.44
C SER A 634 10.77 13.19 12.55
N ALA A 635 11.21 13.00 13.79
CA ALA A 635 10.38 13.32 14.96
C ALA A 635 10.76 14.61 15.68
N ALA A 636 9.73 15.36 16.11
CA ALA A 636 9.76 16.22 17.29
C ALA A 636 8.40 16.11 17.99
N GLY A 637 8.38 15.81 19.29
CA GLY A 637 7.15 15.50 20.02
C GLY A 637 6.77 16.55 21.06
N VAL A 638 5.46 16.75 21.26
CA VAL A 638 4.90 17.44 22.43
C VAL A 638 3.81 16.54 23.02
N VAL A 639 3.95 16.20 24.31
CA VAL A 639 2.98 15.36 25.03
C VAL A 639 1.98 16.23 25.77
N THR A 640 0.72 16.19 25.35
CA THR A 640 -0.40 16.81 26.08
C THR A 640 -1.26 15.72 26.72
N VAL A 641 -1.13 15.55 28.04
CA VAL A 641 -1.90 14.53 28.79
C VAL A 641 -3.31 15.02 29.09
N ILE A 642 -4.32 14.52 28.37
CA ILE A 642 -5.73 14.75 28.70
C ILE A 642 -6.25 13.61 29.59
N VAL A 643 -6.41 13.88 30.89
CA VAL A 643 -6.96 12.91 31.85
C VAL A 643 -8.48 12.88 31.77
N VAL A 644 -9.05 12.00 30.93
CA VAL A 644 -10.49 11.74 30.91
C VAL A 644 -10.86 10.73 32.00
N LYS A 645 -11.50 11.22 33.06
CA LYS A 645 -11.89 10.44 34.25
C LYS A 645 -13.13 9.58 33.97
N LYS A 646 -12.94 8.41 33.34
CA LYS A 646 -14.04 7.49 32.98
C LYS A 646 -14.75 6.94 34.24
N LYS A 647 -16.03 7.29 34.40
CA LYS A 647 -16.90 6.80 35.48
C LYS A 647 -17.32 5.35 35.18
N ASN A 648 -17.05 4.45 36.12
CA ASN A 648 -17.64 3.11 36.10
C ASN A 648 -19.04 3.18 36.73
N ASP A 649 -20.07 2.83 35.97
CA ASP A 649 -21.34 2.34 36.50
C ASP A 649 -21.46 0.86 36.12
N ARG A 650 -21.98 0.02 37.03
CA ARG A 650 -22.04 -1.44 36.91
C ARG A 650 -23.35 -1.93 37.51
N ALA A 651 -23.87 -3.04 36.95
CA ALA A 651 -25.21 -3.60 37.21
C ALA A 651 -26.29 -2.78 36.45
N ASP A 652 -27.39 -3.39 35.97
CA ASP A 652 -28.15 -4.40 36.70
C ASP A 652 -28.33 -5.79 36.06
N ARG A 653 -28.94 -6.71 36.82
CA ARG A 653 -29.38 -8.05 36.38
C ARG A 653 -30.90 -8.17 36.41
N LYS A 654 -31.51 -8.52 35.28
CA LYS A 654 -32.63 -9.47 35.21
C LYS A 654 -32.82 -10.02 33.80
#